data_AF-A0A2P6N6B9-F1
#
_entry.id   AF-A0A2P6N6B9-F1
#
_cell.length_a   1.000
_cell.length_b   1.000
_cell.length_c   1.000
_cell.angle_alpha   90.00
_cell.angle_beta   90.00
_cell.angle_gamma   90.00
#
_symmetry.space_group_name_H-M   'P 1'
#
loop_
_entity.id
_entity.type
_entity.pdbx_description
1 polymer ?
#
loop_
_entity_poly.entity_id
_entity_poly.type
_entity_poly.pdbx_seq_one_letter_code
_entity_poly.pdbx_strand_id
1 'polypeptide(L)'
;MISFTTFSFSVSEVLLMILRIKEGRSTDEDNNQSAGPDRWEVRTIKVWRFLSGRIRRMECDKDTFEMNSPIMKGYLLPAALHECEPVLFTQLKTLPQEIIKSFHTTTYEQQLLCTNMTSRLVILVPLVLLASLGVLYHVPQAVVLNSGRTVLSVEERQAPGPHGPANPPSPPSPPSQADDVERYDYVVVGAGPAGSQVAHDLAATTKSSVLLLESGQANWDDINFVDWAGWNGARNSFENNINPSSDNRYSWPMFLSADKTIYGARAAIGAGRGVGGGSAVNTAMFVVGGSYVFDHFWPASWAYNNIKSHVRAITDWVNPFVGTRRTPPQEAWLQAASNIAAKQNTLGGDDYLINRATPGRTPIEPQNSPNTVDYNDVDGINSVTVFGQLQMFDEVVNSTFARRIYAQDLFNSTVMDRSTGRGKGSLSRLQISWGSAVSKITWKKVQGVSTADTVQYVKNGVSKTVKIGKEVVLSAGTFLSPTILQRSGVGNAARLAALGVKDIVYNNTEVGQNMQNHYGAQMVGVANGNLTDISKYWADFVSTWPGLGPYRSGAFFGWNKYDPNRPQQSGASQRVLQTYFTAGVNGPSAASQATFNLSPAASRSFTINNCIVYLSSRGTVEIADPSDPSVLPNMFYQLLPTYTFNASLPAASQYAAAAKIEQNIIMSLMAYYQSYDMIREMNSIIKAQGYNFTLSFAMPLENDVATLWKGVERLGADWFKMMWSWNVNASTSAEDKAFNTACINLINVAKANNYRASHQVGTNTIMKVVDDRLRVLGVKGVRVADQSISPVPAAGNTAFSAFLIGARAAELIRQDNQ
;
A
#
# COMPACT_ATOMS: atom_id res chain seq x y z
N MET A 1 1.19 -52.17 -41.16
CA MET A 1 2.56 -52.28 -40.64
C MET A 1 3.33 -51.02 -40.98
N ILE A 2 3.37 -50.06 -40.06
CA ILE A 2 4.50 -49.13 -39.86
C ILE A 2 4.58 -48.99 -38.33
N SER A 3 5.75 -49.30 -37.79
CA SER A 3 6.05 -49.40 -36.36
C SER A 3 5.92 -48.04 -35.66
N PHE A 4 5.10 -47.95 -34.62
CA PHE A 4 5.21 -46.87 -33.64
C PHE A 4 6.25 -47.30 -32.61
N THR A 5 7.44 -46.70 -32.64
CA THR A 5 8.35 -46.75 -31.51
C THR A 5 7.72 -45.93 -30.38
N THR A 6 7.07 -46.59 -29.44
CA THR A 6 6.63 -45.98 -28.18
C THR A 6 7.85 -45.48 -27.42
N PHE A 7 8.03 -44.16 -27.31
CA PHE A 7 8.99 -43.59 -26.38
C PHE A 7 8.39 -43.61 -24.97
N SER A 8 8.90 -44.48 -24.11
CA SER A 8 8.66 -44.44 -22.67
C SER A 8 9.53 -43.33 -22.06
N PHE A 9 8.91 -42.26 -21.55
CA PHE A 9 9.62 -41.15 -20.88
C PHE A 9 9.61 -41.38 -19.37
N SER A 10 10.77 -41.28 -18.72
CA SER A 10 10.86 -41.23 -17.25
C SER A 10 10.57 -39.81 -16.75
N VAL A 11 10.21 -39.66 -15.47
CA VAL A 11 9.71 -38.42 -14.82
C VAL A 11 10.78 -37.31 -14.70
N SER A 12 11.82 -37.30 -15.54
CA SER A 12 12.99 -36.42 -15.43
C SER A 12 13.43 -35.73 -16.75
N GLU A 13 12.56 -35.67 -17.77
CA GLU A 13 12.91 -35.08 -19.08
C GLU A 13 12.22 -33.73 -19.35
N VAL A 14 12.96 -32.76 -19.90
CA VAL A 14 12.46 -31.45 -20.39
C VAL A 14 12.75 -31.31 -21.88
N LEU A 15 11.77 -30.82 -22.64
CA LEU A 15 11.86 -30.58 -24.09
C LEU A 15 11.64 -29.10 -24.42
N LEU A 16 12.49 -28.55 -25.28
CA LEU A 16 12.34 -27.19 -25.83
C LEU A 16 12.05 -27.26 -27.33
N MET A 17 10.98 -26.59 -27.77
CA MET A 17 10.57 -26.54 -29.18
C MET A 17 10.46 -25.08 -29.64
N ILE A 18 11.13 -24.76 -30.76
CA ILE A 18 11.11 -23.42 -31.36
C ILE A 18 10.47 -23.52 -32.75
N LEU A 19 9.44 -22.69 -32.98
CA LEU A 19 8.71 -22.61 -34.23
C LEU A 19 8.96 -21.26 -34.91
N ARG A 20 9.23 -21.28 -36.22
CA ARG A 20 9.28 -20.07 -37.06
C ARG A 20 8.07 -20.08 -38.00
N ILE A 21 7.21 -19.07 -37.87
CA ILE A 21 5.96 -18.94 -38.63
C ILE A 21 6.04 -17.66 -39.48
N LYS A 22 5.65 -17.76 -40.75
CA LYS A 22 5.52 -16.60 -41.66
C LYS A 22 4.05 -16.39 -42.01
N GLU A 23 3.61 -15.14 -41.91
CA GLU A 23 2.27 -14.70 -42.35
C GLU A 23 2.32 -14.44 -43.86
N GLY A 24 1.49 -15.14 -44.62
CA GLY A 24 1.33 -14.91 -46.05
C GLY A 24 0.00 -14.21 -46.32
N ARG A 25 0.03 -12.93 -46.74
CA ARG A 25 -1.15 -12.28 -47.33
C ARG A 25 -1.35 -12.81 -48.74
N SER A 26 -2.52 -13.35 -49.06
CA SER A 26 -2.90 -13.58 -50.46
C SER A 26 -3.36 -12.25 -51.07
N THR A 27 -2.57 -11.65 -51.95
CA THR A 27 -3.07 -10.60 -52.84
C THR A 27 -3.51 -11.27 -54.13
N ASP A 28 -4.83 -11.36 -54.34
CA ASP A 28 -5.40 -11.42 -55.71
C ASP A 28 -5.89 -10.01 -56.03
N GLU A 29 -5.18 -9.32 -56.92
CA GLU A 29 -5.42 -7.91 -57.27
C GLU A 29 -6.50 -7.71 -58.35
N ASP A 30 -7.17 -8.76 -58.84
CA ASP A 30 -7.99 -8.62 -60.06
C ASP A 30 -9.40 -9.22 -60.07
N ASN A 31 -10.00 -9.62 -58.94
CA ASN A 31 -11.45 -9.89 -58.94
C ASN A 31 -12.10 -9.69 -57.57
N ASN A 32 -13.19 -8.92 -57.57
CA ASN A 32 -13.93 -8.47 -56.40
C ASN A 32 -14.75 -9.60 -55.73
N GLN A 33 -14.08 -10.59 -55.15
CA GLN A 33 -14.68 -11.60 -54.26
C GLN A 33 -13.85 -11.80 -52.98
N SER A 34 -14.55 -12.06 -51.88
CA SER A 34 -14.06 -12.12 -50.49
C SER A 34 -12.71 -12.79 -50.28
N ALA A 35 -11.80 -12.11 -49.57
CA ALA A 35 -10.54 -12.66 -49.08
C ALA A 35 -10.77 -13.91 -48.21
N GLY A 36 -10.10 -15.02 -48.54
CA GLY A 36 -10.07 -16.22 -47.72
C GLY A 36 -9.20 -16.06 -46.46
N PRO A 37 -9.29 -16.97 -45.48
CA PRO A 37 -8.57 -16.86 -44.21
C PRO A 37 -7.05 -16.99 -44.38
N ASP A 38 -6.30 -16.20 -43.60
CA ASP A 38 -4.83 -16.21 -43.57
C ASP A 38 -4.26 -17.63 -43.40
N ARG A 39 -3.36 -18.04 -44.30
CA ARG A 39 -2.65 -19.33 -44.20
C ARG A 39 -1.30 -19.13 -43.50
N TRP A 40 -1.13 -19.82 -42.37
CA TRP A 40 0.11 -19.85 -41.60
C TRP A 40 0.93 -21.08 -42.00
N GLU A 41 2.18 -20.89 -42.42
CA GLU A 41 3.08 -21.99 -42.83
C GLU A 41 4.24 -22.15 -41.82
N VAL A 42 4.41 -23.36 -41.25
CA VAL A 42 5.52 -23.68 -40.33
C VAL A 42 6.78 -24.03 -41.13
N ARG A 43 7.83 -23.22 -41.00
CA ARG A 43 9.03 -23.35 -41.84
C ARG A 43 10.09 -24.28 -41.27
N THR A 44 10.18 -24.46 -39.96
CA THR A 44 11.18 -25.32 -39.31
C THR A 44 10.77 -25.67 -37.89
N ILE A 45 11.02 -26.92 -37.47
CA ILE A 45 10.89 -27.37 -36.08
C ILE A 45 12.28 -27.78 -35.59
N LYS A 46 12.76 -27.19 -34.50
CA LYS A 46 14.00 -27.63 -33.83
C LYS A 46 13.66 -28.12 -32.44
N VAL A 47 14.04 -29.36 -32.15
CA VAL A 47 13.75 -30.03 -30.87
C VAL A 47 15.05 -30.37 -30.17
N TRP A 48 15.16 -30.02 -28.90
CA TRP A 48 16.35 -30.25 -28.09
C TRP A 48 15.99 -31.12 -26.89
N ARG A 49 16.77 -32.19 -26.67
CA ARG A 49 16.58 -33.12 -25.55
C ARG A 49 17.69 -32.93 -24.52
N PHE A 50 17.30 -32.86 -23.25
CA PHE A 50 18.20 -32.72 -22.12
C PHE A 50 18.21 -34.02 -21.31
N LEU A 51 19.37 -34.67 -21.25
CA LEU A 51 19.59 -35.90 -20.48
C LEU A 51 20.85 -35.74 -19.64
N SER A 52 20.71 -35.80 -18.31
CA SER A 52 21.82 -35.99 -17.36
C SER A 52 23.09 -35.18 -17.68
N GLY A 53 22.93 -33.86 -17.90
CA GLY A 53 24.05 -32.94 -18.14
C GLY A 53 24.60 -32.88 -19.57
N ARG A 54 23.95 -33.51 -20.57
CA ARG A 54 24.31 -33.40 -21.99
C ARG A 54 23.14 -32.87 -22.82
N ILE A 55 23.46 -31.97 -23.77
CA ILE A 55 22.51 -31.39 -24.72
C ILE A 55 22.69 -32.09 -26.08
N ARG A 56 21.60 -32.62 -26.66
CA ARG A 56 21.59 -33.11 -28.05
C ARG A 56 20.46 -32.45 -28.84
N ARG A 57 20.82 -31.88 -30.00
CA ARG A 57 19.87 -31.41 -31.02
C ARG A 57 19.30 -32.62 -31.75
N MET A 58 17.97 -32.70 -31.84
CA MET A 58 17.28 -33.69 -32.65
C MET A 58 16.84 -33.00 -33.94
N GLU A 59 17.22 -33.56 -35.10
CA GLU A 59 16.66 -33.13 -36.38
C GLU A 59 15.33 -33.86 -36.59
N CYS A 60 14.30 -33.09 -36.95
CA CYS A 60 12.98 -33.61 -37.25
C CYS A 60 12.66 -33.24 -38.69
N ASP A 61 12.30 -34.23 -39.49
CA ASP A 61 12.05 -34.04 -40.91
C ASP A 61 10.63 -33.54 -41.14
N LYS A 62 10.50 -32.57 -42.05
CA LYS A 62 9.33 -31.68 -42.17
C LYS A 62 8.04 -32.41 -42.55
N ASP A 63 8.17 -33.59 -43.15
CA ASP A 63 7.07 -34.34 -43.76
C ASP A 63 6.39 -35.35 -42.80
N THR A 64 6.83 -35.45 -41.54
CA THR A 64 6.28 -36.41 -40.56
C THR A 64 5.39 -35.81 -39.48
N PHE A 65 5.10 -34.50 -39.55
CA PHE A 65 4.31 -33.80 -38.52
C PHE A 65 2.92 -33.40 -39.05
N GLU A 66 1.96 -34.33 -39.07
CA GLU A 66 0.55 -34.00 -39.30
C GLU A 66 -0.18 -33.68 -37.98
N MET A 67 -0.62 -32.43 -37.83
CA MET A 67 -1.46 -31.97 -36.71
C MET A 67 -2.92 -32.42 -36.89
N ASN A 68 -3.22 -33.68 -36.55
CA ASN A 68 -4.58 -34.24 -36.63
C ASN A 68 -5.25 -34.52 -35.27
N SER A 69 -4.92 -33.76 -34.21
CA SER A 69 -5.61 -33.83 -32.91
C SER A 69 -6.54 -32.63 -32.69
N PRO A 70 -7.85 -32.84 -32.44
CA PRO A 70 -8.81 -31.77 -32.10
C PRO A 70 -8.43 -30.99 -30.84
N ILE A 71 -7.69 -31.61 -29.92
CA ILE A 71 -7.25 -31.01 -28.64
C ILE A 71 -6.26 -29.87 -28.87
N MET A 72 -5.41 -29.95 -29.92
CA MET A 72 -4.41 -28.91 -30.21
C MET A 72 -4.98 -27.71 -30.99
N LYS A 73 -6.04 -27.90 -31.78
CA LYS A 73 -6.73 -26.79 -32.49
C LYS A 73 -7.44 -25.83 -31.52
N GLY A 74 -7.94 -26.32 -30.38
CA GLY A 74 -8.64 -25.49 -29.38
C GLY A 74 -7.74 -24.58 -28.56
N TYR A 75 -6.47 -24.96 -28.33
CA TYR A 75 -5.55 -24.20 -27.48
C TYR A 75 -4.66 -23.20 -28.24
N LEU A 76 -4.33 -23.45 -29.51
CA LEU A 76 -3.34 -22.65 -30.24
C LEU A 76 -3.90 -21.41 -30.95
N LEU A 77 -5.20 -21.37 -31.29
CA LEU A 77 -5.80 -20.19 -31.94
C LEU A 77 -6.18 -19.03 -30.99
N PRO A 78 -6.64 -19.26 -29.74
CA PRO A 78 -6.88 -18.15 -28.81
C PRO A 78 -5.61 -17.69 -28.09
N ALA A 79 -4.65 -18.57 -27.85
CA ALA A 79 -3.45 -18.27 -27.05
C ALA A 79 -2.39 -17.44 -27.80
N ALA A 80 -2.46 -17.32 -29.13
CA ALA A 80 -1.55 -16.48 -29.91
C ALA A 80 -1.95 -14.99 -29.92
N LEU A 81 -3.13 -14.63 -29.38
CA LEU A 81 -3.63 -13.25 -29.28
C LEU A 81 -3.59 -12.68 -27.86
N HIS A 82 -3.17 -13.45 -26.85
CA HIS A 82 -2.98 -12.97 -25.48
C HIS A 82 -1.57 -13.27 -24.96
N GLU A 83 -0.81 -12.19 -24.78
CA GLU A 83 0.20 -11.96 -23.74
C GLU A 83 1.05 -13.17 -23.26
N CYS A 84 2.31 -13.19 -23.67
CA CYS A 84 3.33 -13.95 -22.94
C CYS A 84 3.64 -13.26 -21.60
N GLU A 85 3.22 -13.89 -20.50
CA GLU A 85 3.54 -13.46 -19.13
C GLU A 85 5.05 -13.57 -18.76
N PRO A 86 5.51 -12.88 -17.69
CA PRO A 86 6.93 -12.76 -17.31
C PRO A 86 7.59 -14.01 -16.71
N VAL A 87 6.89 -15.15 -16.64
CA VAL A 87 7.40 -16.35 -15.95
C VAL A 87 8.65 -16.94 -16.63
N LEU A 88 8.82 -16.73 -17.94
CA LEU A 88 9.95 -17.29 -18.69
C LEU A 88 11.31 -16.63 -18.37
N PHE A 89 11.33 -15.34 -18.01
CA PHE A 89 12.60 -14.60 -17.83
C PHE A 89 13.34 -14.96 -16.54
N THR A 90 12.60 -15.39 -15.51
CA THR A 90 13.16 -15.70 -14.20
C THR A 90 13.91 -17.04 -14.19
N GLN A 91 13.52 -17.98 -15.04
CA GLN A 91 14.18 -19.30 -15.14
C GLN A 91 15.41 -19.31 -16.06
N LEU A 92 15.56 -18.34 -16.97
CA LEU A 92 16.76 -18.20 -17.78
C LEU A 92 17.98 -17.71 -16.97
N LYS A 93 17.76 -16.94 -15.89
CA LYS A 93 18.84 -16.44 -15.01
C LYS A 93 19.44 -17.52 -14.09
N THR A 94 18.81 -18.68 -13.97
CA THR A 94 19.29 -19.81 -13.16
C THR A 94 20.12 -20.83 -13.94
N LEU A 95 20.33 -20.62 -15.24
CA LEU A 95 21.16 -21.50 -16.07
C LEU A 95 22.66 -21.18 -15.87
N PRO A 96 23.53 -22.19 -15.77
CA PRO A 96 24.99 -21.99 -15.75
C PRO A 96 25.49 -21.14 -16.92
N GLN A 97 26.45 -20.23 -16.70
CA GLN A 97 26.97 -19.31 -17.72
C GLN A 97 27.52 -19.99 -18.98
N GLU A 98 27.92 -21.25 -18.90
CA GLU A 98 28.33 -22.11 -20.04
C GLU A 98 27.20 -22.27 -21.08
N ILE A 99 25.93 -22.27 -20.65
CA ILE A 99 24.75 -22.41 -21.53
C ILE A 99 24.48 -21.12 -22.31
N ILE A 100 24.66 -19.96 -21.68
CA ILE A 100 24.47 -18.64 -22.30
C ILE A 100 25.48 -18.43 -23.45
N LYS A 101 26.71 -18.93 -23.30
CA LYS A 101 27.75 -18.85 -24.33
C LYS A 101 27.48 -19.69 -25.59
N SER A 102 26.61 -20.71 -25.52
CA SER A 102 26.26 -21.53 -26.69
C SER A 102 25.32 -20.85 -27.70
N PHE A 103 24.72 -19.71 -27.31
CA PHE A 103 23.94 -18.85 -28.19
C PHE A 103 24.84 -17.91 -29.00
N HIS A 104 25.78 -18.45 -29.77
CA HIS A 104 26.48 -17.66 -30.79
C HIS A 104 25.54 -17.39 -31.98
N THR A 105 24.85 -16.25 -31.94
CA THR A 105 24.37 -15.57 -33.14
C THR A 105 25.08 -14.22 -33.20
N THR A 106 25.70 -13.95 -34.34
CA THR A 106 26.61 -12.82 -34.54
C THR A 106 25.85 -11.49 -34.47
N THR A 107 26.55 -10.47 -33.96
CA THR A 107 26.09 -9.11 -33.62
C THR A 107 25.45 -8.31 -34.76
N TYR A 108 25.36 -8.87 -35.97
CA TYR A 108 24.75 -8.24 -37.14
C TYR A 108 23.26 -8.61 -37.34
N GLU A 109 22.79 -9.75 -36.80
CA GLU A 109 21.37 -10.13 -36.90
C GLU A 109 20.49 -9.51 -35.81
N GLN A 110 21.05 -9.03 -34.70
CA GLN A 110 20.29 -8.30 -33.67
C GLN A 110 19.86 -6.90 -34.15
N GLN A 111 20.59 -6.25 -35.06
CA GLN A 111 20.26 -4.91 -35.54
C GLN A 111 19.20 -4.89 -36.66
N LEU A 112 19.04 -5.96 -37.44
CA LEU A 112 17.97 -6.09 -38.44
C LEU A 112 16.62 -6.52 -37.83
N LEU A 113 16.61 -7.02 -36.59
CA LEU A 113 15.40 -7.44 -35.87
C LEU A 113 14.58 -6.28 -35.27
N CYS A 114 15.09 -5.06 -35.29
CA CYS A 114 14.40 -3.88 -34.76
C CYS A 114 13.85 -2.92 -35.83
N THR A 115 13.95 -3.24 -37.13
CA THR A 115 13.59 -2.27 -38.19
C THR A 115 12.72 -2.79 -39.34
N ASN A 116 12.23 -4.03 -39.33
CA ASN A 116 11.14 -4.41 -40.25
C ASN A 116 10.18 -5.46 -39.65
N MET A 117 8.94 -5.06 -39.45
CA MET A 117 7.84 -5.90 -38.97
C MET A 117 7.45 -6.91 -40.05
N THR A 118 7.60 -8.23 -39.80
CA THR A 118 6.81 -9.33 -40.42
C THR A 118 7.21 -10.75 -39.96
N SER A 119 7.95 -10.93 -38.85
CA SER A 119 8.26 -12.27 -38.32
C SER A 119 8.22 -12.32 -36.80
N ARG A 120 7.38 -13.20 -36.23
CA ARG A 120 7.28 -13.44 -34.77
C ARG A 120 7.91 -14.79 -34.39
N LEU A 121 8.59 -14.83 -33.24
CA LEU A 121 9.18 -16.05 -32.67
C LEU A 121 8.29 -16.56 -31.52
N VAL A 122 7.98 -17.86 -31.48
CA VAL A 122 7.20 -18.49 -30.41
C VAL A 122 8.00 -19.63 -29.77
N ILE A 123 8.14 -19.62 -28.44
CA ILE A 123 8.83 -20.64 -27.64
C ILE A 123 7.78 -21.36 -26.79
N LEU A 124 7.69 -22.69 -26.91
CA LEU A 124 6.78 -23.52 -26.11
C LEU A 124 7.57 -24.45 -25.18
N VAL A 125 7.21 -24.48 -23.90
CA VAL A 125 7.70 -25.44 -22.88
C VAL A 125 6.47 -26.18 -22.33
N PRO A 126 6.37 -27.53 -22.44
CA PRO A 126 5.23 -28.26 -21.89
C PRO A 126 5.34 -28.39 -20.36
N LEU A 127 4.30 -27.98 -19.64
CA LEU A 127 4.08 -28.30 -18.22
C LEU A 127 3.50 -29.71 -18.11
N VAL A 128 4.20 -30.64 -17.45
CA VAL A 128 3.65 -31.97 -17.10
C VAL A 128 2.91 -31.86 -15.75
N LEU A 129 1.65 -32.30 -15.74
CA LEU A 129 0.70 -32.29 -14.63
C LEU A 129 1.23 -32.96 -13.34
N LEU A 130 1.12 -32.26 -12.20
CA LEU A 130 1.10 -32.84 -10.85
C LEU A 130 -0.30 -32.66 -10.26
N ALA A 131 -1.22 -33.57 -10.60
CA ALA A 131 -2.55 -33.64 -10.01
C ALA A 131 -3.04 -35.09 -9.96
N SER A 132 -2.35 -35.96 -9.22
CA SER A 132 -2.87 -37.25 -8.75
C SER A 132 -1.80 -38.00 -7.97
N LEU A 133 -1.87 -37.91 -6.63
CA LEU A 133 -1.44 -38.87 -5.60
C LEU A 133 -1.10 -38.06 -4.34
N GLY A 134 -2.08 -37.95 -3.44
CA GLY A 134 -1.87 -37.38 -2.12
C GLY A 134 -0.96 -38.29 -1.30
N VAL A 135 0.26 -37.83 -1.02
CA VAL A 135 1.08 -38.27 0.12
C VAL A 135 1.94 -37.09 0.58
N LEU A 136 1.71 -36.64 1.81
CA LEU A 136 2.64 -35.82 2.59
C LEU A 136 3.97 -36.55 2.75
N TYR A 137 5.09 -35.91 2.40
CA TYR A 137 6.35 -36.15 3.10
C TYR A 137 7.09 -34.83 3.34
N HIS A 138 7.26 -34.51 4.62
CA HIS A 138 8.31 -33.64 5.13
C HIS A 138 9.68 -34.17 4.69
N VAL A 139 10.56 -33.30 4.17
CA VAL A 139 12.00 -33.43 4.37
C VAL A 139 12.55 -32.05 4.77
N PRO A 140 13.32 -31.97 5.88
CA PRO A 140 13.83 -30.73 6.44
C PRO A 140 15.23 -30.37 5.90
N GLN A 141 15.68 -29.18 6.26
CA GLN A 141 17.06 -28.68 6.30
C GLN A 141 17.63 -27.97 5.06
N ALA A 142 18.08 -26.76 5.38
CA ALA A 142 19.05 -25.96 4.67
C ALA A 142 20.35 -26.73 4.41
N VAL A 143 20.89 -26.59 3.22
CA VAL A 143 22.32 -26.77 2.96
C VAL A 143 22.89 -25.39 2.65
N VAL A 144 23.64 -24.88 3.61
CA VAL A 144 24.55 -23.75 3.44
C VAL A 144 25.67 -24.21 2.52
N LEU A 145 25.76 -23.64 1.31
CA LEU A 145 27.00 -23.68 0.53
C LEU A 145 27.75 -22.38 0.76
N ASN A 146 28.68 -22.46 1.71
CA ASN A 146 29.78 -21.53 1.89
C ASN A 146 30.69 -21.66 0.66
N SER A 147 30.84 -20.61 -0.14
CA SER A 147 31.91 -20.56 -1.15
C SER A 147 32.63 -19.22 -1.04
N GLY A 148 33.91 -19.33 -0.67
CA GLY A 148 34.80 -18.22 -0.43
C GLY A 148 34.96 -17.33 -1.67
N ARG A 149 35.14 -16.04 -1.40
CA ARG A 149 35.60 -15.05 -2.36
C ARG A 149 36.95 -15.46 -2.94
N THR A 150 37.02 -15.64 -4.25
CA THR A 150 38.24 -15.39 -5.01
C THR A 150 38.02 -14.12 -5.82
N VAL A 151 38.77 -13.08 -5.47
CA VAL A 151 38.83 -11.80 -6.20
C VAL A 151 39.64 -12.05 -7.47
N LEU A 152 39.05 -11.82 -8.64
CA LEU A 152 39.78 -11.70 -9.90
C LEU A 152 39.88 -10.21 -10.25
N SER A 153 41.09 -9.69 -10.12
CA SER A 153 41.54 -8.40 -10.63
C SER A 153 41.60 -8.44 -12.16
N VAL A 154 41.07 -7.42 -12.82
CA VAL A 154 41.25 -7.20 -14.26
C VAL A 154 42.45 -6.29 -14.43
N GLU A 155 43.56 -6.83 -14.94
CA GLU A 155 44.70 -6.07 -15.46
C GLU A 155 44.40 -5.63 -16.90
N GLU A 156 44.39 -4.32 -17.16
CA GLU A 156 44.47 -3.77 -18.52
C GLU A 156 45.92 -3.85 -19.02
N ARG A 157 46.14 -4.46 -20.19
CA ARG A 157 47.43 -4.43 -20.89
C ARG A 157 47.58 -3.16 -21.72
N GLN A 158 48.70 -2.48 -21.51
CA GLN A 158 49.21 -1.37 -22.32
C GLN A 158 49.77 -1.85 -23.68
N ALA A 159 49.66 -0.99 -24.69
CA ALA A 159 50.40 -1.06 -25.95
C ALA A 159 51.54 0.01 -25.96
N PRO A 160 52.64 -0.18 -26.72
CA PRO A 160 53.88 0.61 -26.57
C PRO A 160 53.87 1.93 -27.37
N GLY A 161 54.55 2.95 -26.83
CA GLY A 161 54.70 4.31 -27.41
C GLY A 161 55.75 4.44 -28.55
N PRO A 162 56.04 5.67 -29.02
CA PRO A 162 57.19 6.40 -28.45
C PRO A 162 57.14 7.95 -28.42
N HIS A 163 58.10 8.50 -27.63
CA HIS A 163 58.69 9.86 -27.55
C HIS A 163 58.11 10.91 -26.57
N GLY A 164 58.91 11.27 -25.54
CA GLY A 164 58.70 12.39 -24.58
C GLY A 164 59.54 13.65 -24.94
N PRO A 165 59.91 14.57 -24.01
CA PRO A 165 59.53 14.73 -22.58
C PRO A 165 59.18 16.19 -22.16
N ALA A 166 58.56 16.36 -20.97
CA ALA A 166 58.79 17.49 -20.04
C ALA A 166 58.24 17.11 -18.64
N ASN A 167 59.06 17.21 -17.59
CA ASN A 167 58.69 16.86 -16.21
C ASN A 167 57.73 17.90 -15.58
N PRO A 168 56.59 17.50 -14.99
CA PRO A 168 55.86 18.32 -14.03
C PRO A 168 56.40 18.15 -12.59
N PRO A 169 56.12 19.09 -11.67
CA PRO A 169 56.72 19.14 -10.34
C PRO A 169 56.20 18.04 -9.41
N SER A 170 56.99 17.71 -8.39
CA SER A 170 56.68 16.72 -7.36
C SER A 170 55.29 16.90 -6.74
N PRO A 171 54.55 15.82 -6.46
CA PRO A 171 53.23 15.91 -5.83
C PRO A 171 53.34 16.52 -4.43
N PRO A 172 52.39 17.36 -4.02
CA PRO A 172 52.36 17.87 -2.66
C PRO A 172 52.16 16.72 -1.68
N SER A 173 52.86 16.77 -0.56
CA SER A 173 52.72 15.83 0.56
C SER A 173 51.23 15.70 0.97
N PRO A 174 50.76 14.50 1.36
CA PRO A 174 49.38 14.32 1.75
C PRO A 174 49.08 15.19 2.97
N PRO A 175 47.91 15.87 3.02
CA PRO A 175 47.56 16.67 4.17
C PRO A 175 47.38 15.75 5.38
N SER A 176 48.10 16.03 6.46
CA SER A 176 47.73 15.50 7.78
C SER A 176 46.45 16.21 8.22
N GLN A 177 45.30 15.55 8.12
CA GLN A 177 44.05 16.04 8.68
C GLN A 177 43.37 14.93 9.46
N ALA A 178 43.23 15.12 10.76
CA ALA A 178 42.14 14.48 11.50
C ALA A 178 40.85 14.94 10.82
N ASP A 179 40.06 14.02 10.27
CA ASP A 179 38.79 14.32 9.61
C ASP A 179 37.89 15.11 10.58
N ASP A 180 37.63 16.38 10.28
CA ASP A 180 36.73 17.24 11.05
C ASP A 180 35.29 16.74 10.78
N VAL A 181 34.79 15.85 11.64
CA VAL A 181 33.42 15.31 11.53
C VAL A 181 32.42 16.46 11.64
N GLU A 182 31.68 16.73 10.56
CA GLU A 182 30.69 17.80 10.52
C GLU A 182 29.72 17.74 11.72
N ARG A 183 29.35 18.89 12.27
CA ARG A 183 28.50 19.02 13.45
C ARG A 183 27.27 19.88 13.15
N TYR A 184 26.11 19.39 13.54
CA TYR A 184 24.84 20.12 13.50
C TYR A 184 24.19 20.10 14.87
N ASP A 185 23.49 21.18 15.26
CA ASP A 185 22.73 21.20 16.51
C ASP A 185 21.63 20.14 16.49
N TYR A 186 20.87 20.08 15.39
CA TYR A 186 19.83 19.09 15.19
C TYR A 186 20.11 18.25 13.95
N VAL A 187 19.96 16.93 14.09
CA VAL A 187 19.92 16.00 12.96
C VAL A 187 18.53 15.41 12.90
N VAL A 188 17.80 15.66 11.80
CA VAL A 188 16.47 15.09 11.55
C VAL A 188 16.62 13.96 10.54
N VAL A 189 16.03 12.81 10.81
CA VAL A 189 16.17 11.60 9.99
C VAL A 189 14.84 11.26 9.33
N GLY A 190 14.75 11.44 8.02
CA GLY A 190 13.56 11.20 7.19
C GLY A 190 12.85 12.50 6.83
N ALA A 191 12.80 12.82 5.54
CA ALA A 191 12.09 13.98 4.99
C ALA A 191 10.63 13.66 4.65
N GLY A 192 9.98 12.82 5.46
CA GLY A 192 8.53 12.67 5.44
C GLY A 192 7.83 13.93 5.95
N PRO A 193 6.48 13.92 6.07
CA PRO A 193 5.76 15.12 6.46
C PRO A 193 6.17 15.67 7.84
N ALA A 194 6.28 14.79 8.84
CA ALA A 194 6.65 15.18 10.20
C ALA A 194 8.09 15.72 10.28
N GLY A 195 9.06 14.99 9.70
CA GLY A 195 10.47 15.38 9.72
C GLY A 195 10.73 16.68 8.94
N SER A 196 10.01 16.89 7.84
CA SER A 196 10.08 18.14 7.07
C SER A 196 9.57 19.33 7.90
N GLN A 197 8.44 19.18 8.59
CA GLN A 197 7.91 20.22 9.50
C GLN A 197 8.89 20.54 10.62
N VAL A 198 9.44 19.53 11.29
CA VAL A 198 10.42 19.71 12.38
C VAL A 198 11.66 20.45 11.87
N ALA A 199 12.23 20.01 10.75
CA ALA A 199 13.44 20.62 10.20
C ALA A 199 13.21 22.07 9.76
N HIS A 200 12.08 22.33 9.09
CA HIS A 200 11.67 23.67 8.68
C HIS A 200 11.57 24.60 9.89
N ASP A 201 10.77 24.22 10.90
CA ASP A 201 10.45 25.09 12.02
C ASP A 201 11.65 25.35 12.91
N LEU A 202 12.49 24.33 13.17
CA LEU A 202 13.71 24.52 13.94
C LEU A 202 14.67 25.48 13.23
N ALA A 203 14.83 25.36 11.92
CA ALA A 203 15.69 26.27 11.15
C ALA A 203 15.11 27.69 11.09
N ALA A 204 13.80 27.84 10.90
CA ALA A 204 13.14 29.13 10.75
C ALA A 204 13.06 29.95 12.04
N THR A 205 12.93 29.29 13.19
CA THR A 205 12.58 29.95 14.46
C THR A 205 13.67 29.91 15.51
N THR A 206 14.79 29.23 15.25
CA THR A 206 15.94 29.15 16.17
C THR A 206 17.23 29.60 15.49
N LYS A 207 18.31 29.75 16.27
CA LYS A 207 19.65 30.00 15.72
C LYS A 207 20.44 28.72 15.43
N SER A 208 19.78 27.56 15.49
CA SER A 208 20.45 26.27 15.40
C SER A 208 20.70 25.80 13.97
N SER A 209 21.81 25.07 13.77
CA SER A 209 22.07 24.37 12.51
C SER A 209 21.29 23.06 12.44
N VAL A 210 20.66 22.80 11.30
CA VAL A 210 19.78 21.64 11.11
C VAL A 210 20.22 20.86 9.86
N LEU A 211 20.48 19.56 10.04
CA LEU A 211 20.69 18.62 8.94
C LEU A 211 19.51 17.67 8.84
N LEU A 212 18.81 17.67 7.70
CA LEU A 212 17.75 16.72 7.38
C LEU A 212 18.29 15.64 6.42
N LEU A 213 18.36 14.40 6.90
CA LEU A 213 18.83 13.25 6.12
C LEU A 213 17.65 12.50 5.51
N GLU A 214 17.63 12.34 4.19
CA GLU A 214 16.60 11.58 3.46
C GLU A 214 17.22 10.48 2.62
N SER A 215 16.69 9.26 2.72
CA SER A 215 17.14 8.07 2.01
C SER A 215 16.91 8.08 0.50
N GLY A 216 15.78 8.64 0.06
CA GLY A 216 15.35 8.73 -1.32
C GLY A 216 15.84 9.99 -2.00
N GLN A 217 15.30 10.25 -3.19
CA GLN A 217 15.63 11.44 -3.98
C GLN A 217 14.68 12.61 -3.66
N ALA A 218 15.06 13.82 -4.05
CA ALA A 218 14.25 15.00 -3.81
C ALA A 218 13.05 15.13 -4.79
N ASN A 219 13.25 14.76 -6.06
CA ASN A 219 12.21 14.69 -7.10
C ASN A 219 11.29 15.92 -7.15
N TRP A 220 11.88 17.12 -7.01
CA TRP A 220 11.14 18.38 -6.89
C TRP A 220 10.15 18.62 -8.03
N ASP A 221 10.55 18.27 -9.25
CA ASP A 221 9.79 18.54 -10.47
C ASP A 221 9.44 17.24 -11.24
N ASP A 222 9.52 16.07 -10.57
CA ASP A 222 9.20 14.79 -11.21
C ASP A 222 7.69 14.72 -11.49
N ILE A 223 7.34 14.50 -12.75
CA ILE A 223 5.95 14.44 -13.21
C ILE A 223 5.12 13.37 -12.50
N ASN A 224 5.76 12.29 -12.03
CA ASN A 224 5.10 11.22 -11.29
C ASN A 224 4.65 11.68 -9.89
N PHE A 225 5.17 12.80 -9.41
CA PHE A 225 4.89 13.36 -8.10
C PHE A 225 3.92 14.54 -8.19
N VAL A 226 4.20 15.48 -9.09
CA VAL A 226 3.51 16.78 -9.15
C VAL A 226 2.24 16.77 -10.01
N ASP A 227 2.07 15.77 -10.88
CA ASP A 227 0.93 15.69 -11.81
C ASP A 227 0.13 14.40 -11.59
N TRP A 228 -1.20 14.53 -11.54
CA TRP A 228 -2.10 13.40 -11.34
C TRP A 228 -2.09 12.39 -12.50
N ALA A 229 -1.87 12.83 -13.74
CA ALA A 229 -1.78 11.90 -14.87
C ALA A 229 -0.45 11.14 -14.85
N GLY A 230 0.65 11.75 -14.40
CA GLY A 230 1.90 11.06 -14.09
C GLY A 230 1.73 10.04 -12.97
N TRP A 231 1.18 10.46 -11.82
CA TRP A 231 0.98 9.59 -10.65
C TRP A 231 0.09 8.36 -10.94
N ASN A 232 -0.98 8.54 -11.73
CA ASN A 232 -1.86 7.44 -12.15
C ASN A 232 -1.28 6.56 -13.27
N GLY A 233 -0.06 6.84 -13.74
CA GLY A 233 0.58 6.09 -14.82
C GLY A 233 0.05 6.41 -16.22
N ALA A 234 -0.88 7.37 -16.37
CA ALA A 234 -1.44 7.75 -17.67
C ALA A 234 -0.40 8.39 -18.62
N ARG A 235 0.71 8.87 -18.08
CA ARG A 235 1.87 9.37 -18.86
C ARG A 235 3.00 8.34 -18.99
N ASN A 236 2.85 7.14 -18.42
CA ASN A 236 3.88 6.11 -18.44
C ASN A 236 3.74 5.23 -19.70
N SER A 237 4.88 4.75 -20.23
CA SER A 237 4.85 3.69 -21.24
C SER A 237 4.28 2.39 -20.66
N PHE A 238 3.82 1.47 -21.52
CA PHE A 238 3.34 0.16 -21.09
C PHE A 238 4.34 -0.58 -20.18
N GLU A 239 5.64 -0.42 -20.42
CA GLU A 239 6.73 -1.02 -19.64
C GLU A 239 6.94 -0.39 -18.25
N ASN A 240 6.40 0.82 -17.99
CA ASN A 240 6.60 1.60 -16.76
C ASN A 240 5.27 1.99 -16.08
N ASN A 241 4.18 1.26 -16.31
CA ASN A 241 2.87 1.56 -15.72
C ASN A 241 2.74 1.10 -14.25
N ILE A 242 3.61 1.62 -13.37
CA ILE A 242 3.62 1.35 -11.93
C ILE A 242 3.40 2.67 -11.19
N ASN A 243 2.42 2.71 -10.28
CA ASN A 243 2.18 3.86 -9.41
C ASN A 243 3.42 4.12 -8.51
N PRO A 244 3.79 5.37 -8.24
CA PRO A 244 4.90 5.71 -7.33
C PRO A 244 4.87 5.03 -5.95
N SER A 245 3.69 4.71 -5.42
CA SER A 245 3.55 3.96 -4.16
C SER A 245 4.10 2.52 -4.22
N SER A 246 4.18 1.97 -5.43
CA SER A 246 4.59 0.59 -5.73
C SER A 246 5.92 0.52 -6.49
N ASP A 247 6.51 1.67 -6.82
CA ASP A 247 7.77 1.79 -7.53
C ASP A 247 8.91 2.04 -6.54
N ASN A 248 9.96 1.21 -6.59
CA ASN A 248 11.08 1.26 -5.65
C ASN A 248 11.98 2.51 -5.80
N ARG A 249 11.83 3.26 -6.89
CA ARG A 249 12.45 4.58 -7.10
C ARG A 249 11.87 5.63 -6.16
N TYR A 250 10.59 5.48 -5.82
CA TYR A 250 9.78 6.47 -5.13
C TYR A 250 9.26 6.00 -3.77
N SER A 251 9.23 4.69 -3.54
CA SER A 251 8.74 4.07 -2.32
C SER A 251 9.66 2.94 -1.85
N TRP A 252 9.59 2.65 -0.56
CA TRP A 252 10.21 1.46 0.00
C TRP A 252 9.39 0.22 -0.39
N PRO A 253 10.03 -0.86 -0.88
CA PRO A 253 9.33 -2.08 -1.26
C PRO A 253 9.00 -2.92 0.00
N MET A 254 8.10 -2.42 0.83
CA MET A 254 7.77 -2.98 2.14
C MET A 254 6.78 -4.14 2.02
N PHE A 255 7.18 -5.34 2.45
CA PHE A 255 6.34 -6.53 2.42
C PHE A 255 6.13 -7.12 3.81
N LEU A 256 4.88 -7.39 4.16
CA LEU A 256 4.58 -8.16 5.35
C LEU A 256 5.00 -9.64 5.18
N SER A 257 5.29 -10.27 6.31
CA SER A 257 5.36 -11.72 6.43
C SER A 257 4.03 -12.37 6.02
N ALA A 258 4.08 -13.63 5.60
CA ALA A 258 2.89 -14.37 5.19
C ALA A 258 1.83 -14.39 6.31
N ASP A 259 0.64 -13.86 6.00
CA ASP A 259 -0.47 -13.77 6.94
C ASP A 259 -1.42 -14.96 6.77
N LYS A 260 -1.31 -15.93 7.68
CA LYS A 260 -2.16 -17.14 7.68
C LYS A 260 -3.65 -16.84 7.79
N THR A 261 -4.01 -15.67 8.33
CA THR A 261 -5.42 -15.29 8.51
C THR A 261 -6.11 -14.88 7.20
N ILE A 262 -5.31 -14.62 6.16
CA ILE A 262 -5.73 -14.28 4.79
C ILE A 262 -5.02 -15.18 3.76
N TYR A 263 -5.02 -16.49 4.04
CA TYR A 263 -4.51 -17.52 3.11
C TYR A 263 -3.01 -17.40 2.76
N GLY A 264 -2.20 -16.82 3.64
CA GLY A 264 -0.76 -16.69 3.45
C GLY A 264 -0.34 -15.51 2.56
N ALA A 265 -1.28 -14.62 2.19
CA ALA A 265 -0.97 -13.45 1.39
C ALA A 265 0.09 -12.56 2.09
N ARG A 266 0.97 -11.98 1.27
CA ARG A 266 2.01 -11.03 1.69
C ARG A 266 1.66 -9.65 1.14
N ALA A 267 1.03 -8.82 1.96
CA ALA A 267 0.65 -7.49 1.53
C ALA A 267 1.89 -6.60 1.34
N ALA A 268 1.97 -5.94 0.17
CA ALA A 268 2.85 -4.81 -0.04
C ALA A 268 2.21 -3.55 0.57
N ILE A 269 2.98 -2.77 1.31
CA ILE A 269 2.50 -1.53 1.95
C ILE A 269 3.28 -0.35 1.39
N GLY A 270 2.58 0.68 0.92
CA GLY A 270 3.21 1.90 0.44
C GLY A 270 3.91 2.66 1.57
N ALA A 271 5.16 3.03 1.34
CA ALA A 271 5.92 3.92 2.22
C ALA A 271 6.87 4.76 1.36
N GLY A 272 6.56 6.05 1.19
CA GLY A 272 7.34 6.91 0.30
C GLY A 272 8.81 7.01 0.71
N ARG A 273 9.68 7.07 -0.31
CA ARG A 273 11.14 7.10 -0.21
C ARG A 273 11.64 8.29 -1.02
N GLY A 274 11.77 9.43 -0.37
CA GLY A 274 12.16 10.70 -0.98
C GLY A 274 11.67 11.89 -0.17
N VAL A 275 12.02 13.09 -0.61
CA VAL A 275 11.54 14.31 0.05
C VAL A 275 10.03 14.42 -0.12
N GLY A 276 9.31 14.50 1.00
CA GLY A 276 7.85 14.37 1.09
C GLY A 276 7.40 13.03 1.67
N GLY A 277 8.24 11.99 1.66
CA GLY A 277 7.93 10.65 2.14
C GLY A 277 6.56 10.16 1.65
N GLY A 278 5.71 9.70 2.57
CA GLY A 278 4.35 9.25 2.23
C GLY A 278 3.48 10.29 1.52
N SER A 279 3.66 11.59 1.78
CA SER A 279 2.86 12.64 1.10
C SER A 279 3.19 12.78 -0.39
N ALA A 280 4.41 12.41 -0.80
CA ALA A 280 4.79 12.45 -2.21
C ALA A 280 4.06 11.38 -3.04
N VAL A 281 3.69 10.24 -2.43
CA VAL A 281 3.18 9.05 -3.14
C VAL A 281 1.75 8.65 -2.77
N ASN A 282 1.08 9.35 -1.84
CA ASN A 282 -0.27 9.00 -1.39
C ASN A 282 -1.38 9.45 -2.36
N THR A 283 -2.64 9.32 -1.97
CA THR A 283 -3.80 9.76 -2.76
C THR A 283 -4.28 11.18 -2.42
N ALA A 284 -3.47 11.98 -1.72
CA ALA A 284 -3.75 13.36 -1.29
C ALA A 284 -5.06 13.62 -0.51
N MET A 285 -5.68 12.58 0.05
CA MET A 285 -6.91 12.69 0.84
C MET A 285 -6.64 13.43 2.16
N PHE A 286 -7.44 14.44 2.45
CA PHE A 286 -7.29 15.28 3.64
C PHE A 286 -8.34 14.94 4.69
N VAL A 287 -7.89 14.35 5.80
CA VAL A 287 -8.76 13.93 6.92
C VAL A 287 -8.07 14.20 8.25
N VAL A 288 -8.68 15.02 9.11
CA VAL A 288 -8.19 15.36 10.46
C VAL A 288 -8.28 14.16 11.41
N GLY A 289 -9.39 13.41 11.34
CA GLY A 289 -9.62 12.20 12.13
C GLY A 289 -10.44 12.38 13.42
N GLY A 290 -10.97 13.59 13.66
CA GLY A 290 -11.83 13.91 14.82
C GLY A 290 -11.09 14.00 16.16
N SER A 291 -11.80 14.45 17.20
CA SER A 291 -11.24 14.62 18.55
C SER A 291 -11.13 13.31 19.34
N TYR A 292 -12.07 12.38 19.11
CA TYR A 292 -12.24 11.17 19.90
C TYR A 292 -10.94 10.39 20.13
N VAL A 293 -10.13 10.20 19.08
CA VAL A 293 -8.90 9.41 19.18
C VAL A 293 -7.90 10.07 20.14
N PHE A 294 -7.73 11.39 20.05
CA PHE A 294 -6.81 12.14 20.89
C PHE A 294 -7.29 12.21 22.35
N ASP A 295 -8.59 12.35 22.56
CA ASP A 295 -9.14 12.47 23.92
C ASP A 295 -9.16 11.13 24.69
N HIS A 296 -9.20 9.99 23.98
CA HIS A 296 -9.35 8.67 24.63
C HIS A 296 -8.09 7.79 24.60
N PHE A 297 -7.20 7.96 23.61
CA PHE A 297 -6.06 7.07 23.44
C PHE A 297 -4.70 7.75 23.56
N TRP A 298 -4.64 9.07 23.45
CA TRP A 298 -3.40 9.82 23.62
C TRP A 298 -3.25 10.30 25.07
N PRO A 299 -2.01 10.55 25.56
CA PRO A 299 -1.81 11.11 26.90
C PRO A 299 -2.45 12.50 27.02
N ALA A 300 -2.77 12.92 28.25
CA ALA A 300 -3.49 14.16 28.51
C ALA A 300 -2.84 15.41 27.88
N SER A 301 -1.51 15.48 27.80
CA SER A 301 -0.77 16.58 27.13
C SER A 301 -0.97 16.66 25.61
N TRP A 302 -1.60 15.64 25.02
CA TRP A 302 -1.99 15.50 23.62
C TRP A 302 -3.51 15.41 23.41
N ALA A 303 -4.31 15.58 24.46
CA ALA A 303 -5.76 15.71 24.35
C ALA A 303 -6.12 16.80 23.32
N TYR A 304 -7.24 16.65 22.63
CA TYR A 304 -7.54 17.41 21.42
C TYR A 304 -7.47 18.93 21.64
N ASN A 305 -7.97 19.41 22.78
CA ASN A 305 -7.89 20.83 23.16
C ASN A 305 -6.45 21.38 23.22
N ASN A 306 -5.46 20.57 23.60
CA ASN A 306 -4.06 20.96 23.72
C ASN A 306 -3.34 21.02 22.36
N ILE A 307 -3.90 20.41 21.33
CA ILE A 307 -3.33 20.37 19.98
C ILE A 307 -4.21 21.11 18.95
N LYS A 308 -5.36 21.61 19.36
CA LYS A 308 -6.37 22.26 18.50
C LYS A 308 -5.84 23.47 17.74
N SER A 309 -4.91 24.23 18.33
CA SER A 309 -4.25 25.36 17.65
C SER A 309 -3.43 24.89 16.44
N HIS A 310 -2.71 23.77 16.56
CA HIS A 310 -2.01 23.15 15.44
C HIS A 310 -2.98 22.59 14.40
N VAL A 311 -4.08 21.98 14.85
CA VAL A 311 -5.12 21.51 13.94
C VAL A 311 -5.60 22.65 13.06
N ARG A 312 -5.99 23.78 13.68
CA ARG A 312 -6.41 25.00 12.97
C ARG A 312 -5.34 25.52 12.01
N ALA A 313 -4.11 25.68 12.50
CA ALA A 313 -3.03 26.24 11.69
C ALA A 313 -2.76 25.38 10.44
N ILE A 314 -2.80 24.05 10.57
CA ILE A 314 -2.58 23.13 9.45
C ILE A 314 -3.79 23.15 8.50
N THR A 315 -5.03 23.12 9.01
CA THR A 315 -6.22 23.16 8.15
C THR A 315 -6.29 24.47 7.36
N ASP A 316 -5.98 25.60 7.99
CA ASP A 316 -5.99 26.92 7.35
C ASP A 316 -4.87 27.05 6.31
N TRP A 317 -3.67 26.53 6.61
CA TRP A 317 -2.54 26.55 5.68
C TRP A 317 -2.71 25.58 4.51
N VAL A 318 -3.30 24.40 4.76
CA VAL A 318 -3.59 23.44 3.69
C VAL A 318 -4.71 23.97 2.79
N ASN A 319 -5.76 24.55 3.38
CA ASN A 319 -6.95 25.02 2.67
C ASN A 319 -7.44 23.97 1.65
N PRO A 320 -7.92 22.81 2.13
CA PRO A 320 -8.14 21.65 1.28
C PRO A 320 -9.21 21.94 0.22
N PHE A 321 -8.99 21.40 -0.97
CA PHE A 321 -9.94 21.47 -2.07
C PHE A 321 -11.28 20.83 -1.68
N VAL A 322 -12.36 21.59 -1.90
CA VAL A 322 -13.75 21.17 -1.70
C VAL A 322 -14.49 21.22 -3.05
N GLY A 323 -15.15 20.13 -3.43
CA GLY A 323 -15.93 20.10 -4.67
C GLY A 323 -17.27 20.81 -4.51
N THR A 324 -17.67 21.63 -5.48
CA THR A 324 -18.91 22.44 -5.42
C THR A 324 -20.08 21.86 -6.21
N ARG A 325 -19.84 20.90 -7.12
CA ARG A 325 -20.89 20.26 -7.92
C ARG A 325 -21.35 18.96 -7.29
N ARG A 326 -22.65 18.65 -7.39
CA ARG A 326 -23.24 17.37 -7.04
C ARG A 326 -23.87 16.73 -8.28
N THR A 327 -23.78 15.41 -8.36
CA THR A 327 -24.35 14.58 -9.43
C THR A 327 -25.46 13.70 -8.85
N PRO A 328 -26.38 13.17 -9.68
CA PRO A 328 -27.50 12.38 -9.19
C PRO A 328 -27.12 11.23 -8.24
N PRO A 329 -26.04 10.44 -8.48
CA PRO A 329 -25.60 9.43 -7.53
C PRO A 329 -25.18 9.98 -6.16
N GLN A 330 -24.53 11.15 -6.12
CA GLN A 330 -24.11 11.80 -4.88
C GLN A 330 -25.31 12.34 -4.10
N GLU A 331 -26.30 12.93 -4.80
CA GLU A 331 -27.53 13.42 -4.18
C GLU A 331 -28.37 12.29 -3.57
N ALA A 332 -28.48 11.16 -4.29
CA ALA A 332 -29.15 9.98 -3.76
C ALA A 332 -28.39 9.37 -2.56
N TRP A 333 -27.06 9.38 -2.57
CA TRP A 333 -26.24 8.96 -1.42
C TRP A 333 -26.51 9.82 -0.18
N LEU A 334 -26.52 11.15 -0.34
CA LEU A 334 -26.81 12.09 0.75
C LEU A 334 -28.25 11.96 1.26
N GLN A 335 -29.22 11.75 0.35
CA GLN A 335 -30.62 11.54 0.75
C GLN A 335 -30.78 10.22 1.50
N ALA A 336 -30.15 9.15 1.03
CA ALA A 336 -30.21 7.85 1.66
C ALA A 336 -29.70 7.92 3.10
N ALA A 337 -28.54 8.55 3.29
CA ALA A 337 -28.02 8.83 4.62
C ALA A 337 -28.99 9.64 5.48
N SER A 338 -29.61 10.68 4.92
CA SER A 338 -30.55 11.54 5.65
C SER A 338 -31.78 10.76 6.13
N ASN A 339 -32.35 9.92 5.26
CA ASN A 339 -33.50 9.08 5.58
C ASN A 339 -33.18 8.06 6.67
N ILE A 340 -32.01 7.41 6.58
CA ILE A 340 -31.57 6.42 7.57
C ILE A 340 -31.25 7.10 8.90
N ALA A 341 -30.48 8.20 8.88
CA ALA A 341 -30.13 8.95 10.08
C ALA A 341 -31.37 9.47 10.81
N ALA A 342 -32.39 9.94 10.09
CA ALA A 342 -33.67 10.35 10.69
C ALA A 342 -34.32 9.19 11.46
N LYS A 343 -34.41 8.00 10.84
CA LYS A 343 -34.94 6.79 11.50
C LYS A 343 -34.13 6.43 12.75
N GLN A 344 -32.80 6.45 12.67
CA GLN A 344 -31.93 6.14 13.82
C GLN A 344 -32.10 7.16 14.96
N ASN A 345 -32.13 8.46 14.64
CA ASN A 345 -32.33 9.51 15.65
C ASN A 345 -33.70 9.40 16.33
N THR A 346 -34.75 8.99 15.60
CA THR A 346 -36.09 8.76 16.19
C THR A 346 -36.12 7.55 17.12
N LEU A 347 -35.43 6.47 16.77
CA LEU A 347 -35.36 5.26 17.62
C LEU A 347 -34.53 5.50 18.90
N GLY A 348 -33.55 6.40 18.83
CA GLY A 348 -32.63 6.69 19.93
C GLY A 348 -31.56 5.59 20.12
N GLY A 349 -30.61 5.86 21.02
CA GLY A 349 -29.43 5.02 21.21
C GLY A 349 -28.34 5.29 20.16
N ASP A 350 -27.27 4.49 20.19
CA ASP A 350 -26.22 4.63 19.18
C ASP A 350 -26.46 3.71 18.02
N ASP A 351 -26.19 4.25 16.84
CA ASP A 351 -26.07 3.49 15.62
C ASP A 351 -25.11 4.23 14.68
N TYR A 352 -24.86 3.66 13.52
CA TYR A 352 -23.71 4.03 12.71
C TYR A 352 -23.78 5.41 12.05
N LEU A 353 -24.96 6.04 12.00
CA LEU A 353 -25.15 7.44 11.59
C LEU A 353 -25.45 8.36 12.78
N ILE A 354 -25.32 7.92 14.03
CA ILE A 354 -25.54 8.78 15.21
C ILE A 354 -24.27 9.54 15.58
N ASN A 355 -24.35 10.88 15.55
CA ASN A 355 -23.30 11.77 16.03
C ASN A 355 -23.65 12.33 17.41
N ARG A 356 -23.01 11.83 18.46
CA ARG A 356 -23.30 12.22 19.85
C ARG A 356 -22.96 13.69 20.17
N ALA A 357 -22.04 14.30 19.44
CA ALA A 357 -21.70 15.71 19.63
C ALA A 357 -22.83 16.65 19.14
N THR A 358 -23.78 16.14 18.34
CA THR A 358 -24.95 16.87 17.85
C THR A 358 -26.22 16.02 18.04
N PRO A 359 -26.73 15.86 19.27
CA PRO A 359 -27.87 14.98 19.55
C PRO A 359 -29.10 15.29 18.69
N GLY A 360 -29.72 14.25 18.12
CA GLY A 360 -30.90 14.38 17.27
C GLY A 360 -30.62 14.86 15.84
N ARG A 361 -29.36 15.19 15.50
CA ARG A 361 -28.97 15.65 14.17
C ARG A 361 -27.63 15.04 13.75
N THR A 362 -27.65 14.23 12.70
CA THR A 362 -26.42 13.78 12.05
C THR A 362 -25.91 14.87 11.10
N PRO A 363 -24.64 15.30 11.18
CA PRO A 363 -24.02 16.20 10.20
C PRO A 363 -23.94 15.53 8.82
N ILE A 364 -24.95 15.76 7.99
CA ILE A 364 -25.00 15.28 6.60
C ILE A 364 -25.02 16.51 5.71
N GLU A 365 -24.16 16.51 4.69
CA GLU A 365 -24.12 17.60 3.73
C GLU A 365 -25.48 17.75 3.01
N PRO A 366 -26.08 18.95 2.98
CA PRO A 366 -27.32 19.18 2.24
C PRO A 366 -27.10 19.08 0.73
N GLN A 367 -28.05 18.48 0.02
CA GLN A 367 -28.01 18.35 -1.45
C GLN A 367 -27.82 19.69 -2.17
N ASN A 368 -28.55 20.72 -1.73
CA ASN A 368 -28.58 22.03 -2.38
C ASN A 368 -27.60 23.04 -1.76
N SER A 369 -26.74 22.62 -0.84
CA SER A 369 -25.80 23.51 -0.15
C SER A 369 -24.48 22.75 0.09
N PRO A 370 -23.68 22.56 -0.97
CA PRO A 370 -22.42 21.83 -0.88
C PRO A 370 -21.46 22.53 0.09
N ASN A 371 -20.66 21.73 0.80
CA ASN A 371 -19.59 22.20 1.70
C ASN A 371 -20.07 22.98 2.94
N THR A 372 -21.35 22.92 3.31
CA THR A 372 -21.84 23.52 4.57
C THR A 372 -21.65 22.61 5.80
N VAL A 373 -21.23 21.36 5.58
CA VAL A 373 -20.83 20.43 6.65
C VAL A 373 -19.39 20.04 6.40
N ASP A 374 -18.51 20.40 7.32
CA ASP A 374 -17.10 20.09 7.24
C ASP A 374 -16.76 18.94 8.20
N TYR A 375 -16.40 17.78 7.65
CA TYR A 375 -15.96 16.64 8.46
C TYR A 375 -14.56 16.81 9.04
N ASN A 376 -13.83 17.84 8.61
CA ASN A 376 -12.52 18.25 9.11
C ASN A 376 -12.62 19.45 10.07
N ASP A 377 -13.81 19.68 10.64
CA ASP A 377 -14.03 20.79 11.56
C ASP A 377 -13.00 20.80 12.69
N VAL A 378 -12.44 21.99 12.94
CA VAL A 378 -11.36 22.21 13.93
C VAL A 378 -11.83 21.90 15.36
N ASP A 379 -13.14 21.87 15.60
CA ASP A 379 -13.71 21.58 16.90
C ASP A 379 -13.90 20.08 17.17
N GLY A 380 -13.73 19.23 16.15
CA GLY A 380 -13.88 17.77 16.25
C GLY A 380 -15.31 17.30 16.51
N ILE A 381 -16.31 18.12 16.17
CA ILE A 381 -17.74 17.88 16.41
C ILE A 381 -18.32 16.92 15.36
N ASN A 382 -17.92 17.04 14.08
CA ASN A 382 -18.49 16.27 12.98
C ASN A 382 -17.78 14.92 12.84
N SER A 383 -17.81 14.12 13.92
CA SER A 383 -17.17 12.81 13.92
C SER A 383 -17.92 11.83 13.01
N VAL A 384 -19.20 11.58 13.25
CA VAL A 384 -20.03 10.76 12.35
C VAL A 384 -20.72 11.68 11.35
N THR A 385 -20.46 11.52 10.06
CA THR A 385 -20.88 12.47 9.03
C THR A 385 -20.90 11.86 7.64
N VAL A 386 -21.69 12.41 6.73
CA VAL A 386 -21.81 11.97 5.33
C VAL A 386 -21.65 13.19 4.43
N PHE A 387 -20.84 13.04 3.39
CA PHE A 387 -20.40 14.16 2.55
C PHE A 387 -20.47 13.81 1.07
N GLY A 388 -20.72 14.84 0.27
CA GLY A 388 -20.89 14.73 -1.16
C GLY A 388 -19.59 14.85 -1.95
N GLN A 389 -18.43 15.05 -1.32
CA GLN A 389 -17.09 15.00 -1.93
C GLN A 389 -16.02 14.88 -0.85
N LEU A 390 -14.99 14.06 -1.07
CA LEU A 390 -13.81 14.10 -0.21
C LEU A 390 -12.95 15.32 -0.47
N GLN A 391 -12.52 15.93 0.62
CA GLN A 391 -11.53 16.98 0.65
C GLN A 391 -10.14 16.42 0.37
N MET A 392 -9.41 17.12 -0.47
CA MET A 392 -8.06 16.77 -0.92
C MET A 392 -7.13 17.92 -0.56
N PHE A 393 -5.88 17.66 -0.21
CA PHE A 393 -4.90 18.74 0.02
C PHE A 393 -4.19 19.18 -1.26
N ASP A 394 -4.74 18.80 -2.42
CA ASP A 394 -4.32 19.24 -3.75
C ASP A 394 -4.77 20.67 -4.06
N GLU A 395 -4.16 21.26 -5.07
CA GLU A 395 -4.50 22.59 -5.57
C GLU A 395 -5.06 22.53 -7.01
N VAL A 396 -5.89 23.50 -7.36
CA VAL A 396 -6.39 23.66 -8.73
C VAL A 396 -5.60 24.79 -9.40
N VAL A 397 -4.77 24.44 -10.38
CA VAL A 397 -3.96 25.40 -11.14
C VAL A 397 -4.40 25.35 -12.60
N ASN A 398 -4.80 26.50 -13.17
CA ASN A 398 -5.28 26.61 -14.56
C ASN A 398 -6.32 25.53 -14.91
N SER A 399 -7.32 25.34 -14.06
CA SER A 399 -8.36 24.32 -14.20
C SER A 399 -7.86 22.86 -14.21
N THR A 400 -6.62 22.62 -13.82
CA THR A 400 -6.01 21.28 -13.68
C THR A 400 -5.78 20.97 -12.20
N PHE A 401 -6.07 19.75 -11.80
CA PHE A 401 -5.79 19.26 -10.45
C PHE A 401 -4.29 18.97 -10.35
N ALA A 402 -3.57 19.71 -9.52
CA ALA A 402 -2.13 19.53 -9.29
C ALA A 402 -1.89 18.91 -7.91
N ARG A 403 -0.93 17.98 -7.84
CA ARG A 403 -0.63 17.28 -6.59
C ARG A 403 0.20 18.16 -5.68
N ARG A 404 -0.31 18.44 -4.48
CA ARG A 404 0.47 19.15 -3.45
C ARG A 404 1.28 18.16 -2.63
N ILE A 405 2.53 18.49 -2.35
CA ILE A 405 3.42 17.63 -1.55
C ILE A 405 3.89 18.44 -0.35
N TYR A 406 3.52 17.97 0.85
CA TYR A 406 3.69 18.73 2.09
C TYR A 406 5.11 19.28 2.29
N ALA A 407 6.14 18.45 2.06
CA ALA A 407 7.53 18.89 2.17
C ALA A 407 7.94 19.88 1.08
N GLN A 408 7.39 19.78 -0.13
CA GLN A 408 7.74 20.68 -1.22
C GLN A 408 7.19 22.08 -1.02
N ASP A 409 6.05 22.22 -0.36
CA ASP A 409 5.49 23.52 0.03
C ASP A 409 6.39 24.23 1.06
N LEU A 410 6.83 23.48 2.08
CA LEU A 410 7.76 23.95 3.11
C LEU A 410 9.13 24.32 2.53
N PHE A 411 9.56 23.62 1.47
CA PHE A 411 10.87 23.75 0.85
C PHE A 411 10.77 24.22 -0.62
N ASN A 412 9.95 25.24 -0.86
CA ASN A 412 9.84 25.83 -2.20
C ASN A 412 11.13 26.57 -2.62
N SER A 413 11.25 26.87 -3.92
CA SER A 413 12.46 27.45 -4.51
C SER A 413 12.82 28.85 -3.98
N THR A 414 11.87 29.54 -3.35
CA THR A 414 12.10 30.86 -2.74
C THR A 414 12.88 30.75 -1.43
N VAL A 415 12.64 29.68 -0.65
CA VAL A 415 13.27 29.46 0.66
C VAL A 415 14.36 28.38 0.63
N MET A 416 14.56 27.70 -0.50
CA MET A 416 15.58 26.67 -0.66
C MET A 416 16.26 26.74 -2.03
N ASP A 417 17.57 26.56 -2.04
CA ASP A 417 18.27 26.15 -3.26
C ASP A 417 18.06 24.64 -3.47
N ARG A 418 17.09 24.31 -4.33
CA ARG A 418 16.69 22.94 -4.64
C ARG A 418 17.76 22.10 -5.33
N SER A 419 18.81 22.74 -5.89
CA SER A 419 19.93 22.02 -6.51
C SER A 419 20.92 21.46 -5.47
N THR A 420 21.05 22.13 -4.33
CA THR A 420 22.00 21.78 -3.26
C THR A 420 21.33 21.32 -1.98
N GLY A 421 20.04 21.58 -1.80
CA GLY A 421 19.30 21.34 -0.55
C GLY A 421 19.58 22.36 0.54
N ARG A 422 20.25 23.47 0.23
CA ARG A 422 20.60 24.51 1.19
C ARG A 422 19.47 25.52 1.33
N GLY A 423 19.02 25.77 2.55
CA GLY A 423 18.00 26.79 2.80
C GLY A 423 18.50 28.23 2.56
N LYS A 424 17.56 29.14 2.34
CA LYS A 424 17.76 30.58 2.08
C LYS A 424 17.00 31.39 3.14
N GLY A 425 17.41 32.64 3.34
CA GLY A 425 16.72 33.55 4.27
C GLY A 425 16.65 32.98 5.69
N SER A 426 15.44 32.88 6.24
CA SER A 426 15.18 32.30 7.57
C SER A 426 15.58 30.82 7.65
N LEU A 427 15.66 30.09 6.54
CA LEU A 427 16.09 28.69 6.50
C LEU A 427 17.59 28.53 6.20
N SER A 428 18.40 29.59 6.22
CA SER A 428 19.83 29.54 5.83
C SER A 428 20.70 28.58 6.65
N ARG A 429 20.19 28.08 7.77
CA ARG A 429 20.82 27.09 8.67
C ARG A 429 20.35 25.64 8.45
N LEU A 430 19.46 25.42 7.49
CA LEU A 430 18.98 24.10 7.08
C LEU A 430 19.79 23.57 5.90
N GLN A 431 20.24 22.32 6.02
CA GLN A 431 20.73 21.51 4.91
C GLN A 431 19.86 20.25 4.78
N ILE A 432 19.25 20.03 3.63
CA ILE A 432 18.65 18.75 3.27
C ILE A 432 19.67 17.92 2.49
N SER A 433 19.95 16.70 2.94
CA SER A 433 20.80 15.75 2.25
C SER A 433 19.96 14.53 1.87
N TRP A 434 19.53 14.47 0.61
CA TRP A 434 18.88 13.30 0.03
C TRP A 434 19.90 12.22 -0.38
N GLY A 435 19.43 11.04 -0.78
CA GLY A 435 20.27 9.86 -1.06
C GLY A 435 21.11 9.40 0.14
N SER A 436 20.67 9.73 1.35
CA SER A 436 21.38 9.60 2.62
C SER A 436 20.62 8.66 3.57
N ALA A 437 20.93 7.36 3.51
CA ALA A 437 20.26 6.33 4.31
C ALA A 437 20.91 6.19 5.69
N VAL A 438 20.17 6.51 6.76
CA VAL A 438 20.68 6.42 8.13
C VAL A 438 20.75 4.96 8.59
N SER A 439 21.91 4.59 9.16
CA SER A 439 22.13 3.27 9.76
C SER A 439 21.73 3.25 11.22
N LYS A 440 22.45 4.00 12.06
CA LYS A 440 22.29 4.00 13.52
C LYS A 440 22.78 5.29 14.16
N ILE A 441 22.40 5.48 15.42
CA ILE A 441 22.90 6.47 16.35
C ILE A 441 24.00 5.81 17.20
N THR A 442 25.09 6.54 17.46
CA THR A 442 26.12 6.13 18.43
C THR A 442 26.00 6.93 19.71
N TRP A 443 26.57 6.40 20.80
CA TRP A 443 26.36 6.91 22.14
C TRP A 443 27.67 7.32 22.80
N LYS A 444 27.59 8.38 23.61
CA LYS A 444 28.56 8.68 24.66
C LYS A 444 27.89 8.54 26.03
N LYS A 445 28.68 8.33 27.07
CA LYS A 445 28.19 8.34 28.45
C LYS A 445 28.31 9.74 29.03
N VAL A 446 27.17 10.31 29.44
CA VAL A 446 27.12 11.57 30.19
C VAL A 446 26.41 11.29 31.51
N GLN A 447 27.14 11.42 32.62
CA GLN A 447 26.63 11.09 33.96
C GLN A 447 26.00 9.67 34.02
N GLY A 448 26.67 8.68 33.42
CA GLY A 448 26.20 7.28 33.36
C GLY A 448 25.09 6.99 32.34
N VAL A 449 24.43 8.02 31.80
CA VAL A 449 23.33 7.86 30.83
C VAL A 449 23.88 7.89 29.40
N SER A 450 23.40 6.95 28.57
CA SER A 450 23.71 6.95 27.13
C SER A 450 23.05 8.15 26.46
N THR A 451 23.87 9.04 25.91
CA THR A 451 23.47 10.26 25.22
C THR A 451 23.92 10.17 23.77
N ALA A 452 23.05 10.54 22.83
CA ALA A 452 23.37 10.53 21.41
C ALA A 452 24.63 11.36 21.13
N ASP A 453 25.55 10.83 20.34
CA ASP A 453 26.81 11.50 19.99
C ASP A 453 26.95 11.73 18.50
N THR A 454 26.75 10.69 17.68
CA THR A 454 26.81 10.81 16.22
C THR A 454 25.69 10.03 15.55
N VAL A 455 25.38 10.40 14.31
CA VAL A 455 24.55 9.62 13.39
C VAL A 455 25.44 9.06 12.28
N GLN A 456 25.37 7.75 12.06
CA GLN A 456 26.01 7.06 10.94
C GLN A 456 25.02 6.86 9.81
N TYR A 457 25.42 7.21 8.59
CA TYR A 457 24.56 7.11 7.41
C TYR A 457 25.38 6.82 6.15
N VAL A 458 24.74 6.31 5.11
CA VAL A 458 25.33 6.05 3.81
C VAL A 458 24.80 7.05 2.81
N LYS A 459 25.68 7.85 2.21
CA LYS A 459 25.34 8.78 1.13
C LYS A 459 25.97 8.31 -0.17
N ASN A 460 25.13 8.00 -1.16
CA ASN A 460 25.59 7.52 -2.47
C ASN A 460 26.60 6.36 -2.38
N GLY A 461 26.35 5.39 -1.49
CA GLY A 461 27.22 4.23 -1.26
C GLY A 461 28.42 4.48 -0.34
N VAL A 462 28.65 5.72 0.11
CA VAL A 462 29.77 6.08 0.98
C VAL A 462 29.28 6.27 2.42
N SER A 463 29.88 5.55 3.35
CA SER A 463 29.63 5.71 4.78
C SER A 463 30.10 7.08 5.27
N LYS A 464 29.25 7.75 6.03
CA LYS A 464 29.47 9.06 6.63
C LYS A 464 29.01 9.06 8.09
N THR A 465 29.59 9.98 8.85
CA THR A 465 29.23 10.24 10.24
C THR A 465 29.00 11.73 10.42
N VAL A 466 28.00 12.11 11.21
CA VAL A 466 27.75 13.50 11.61
C VAL A 466 27.59 13.59 13.12
N LYS A 467 28.20 14.60 13.73
CA LYS A 467 28.15 14.85 15.17
C LYS A 467 26.89 15.62 15.57
N ILE A 468 26.27 15.19 16.66
CA ILE A 468 25.05 15.78 17.20
C ILE A 468 25.42 16.84 18.24
N GLY A 469 24.94 18.07 18.03
CA GLY A 469 25.16 19.19 18.94
C GLY A 469 24.18 19.23 20.10
N LYS A 470 22.89 18.99 19.82
CA LYS A 470 21.80 18.99 20.79
C LYS A 470 21.02 17.66 20.75
N GLU A 471 20.26 17.43 19.70
CA GLU A 471 19.36 16.26 19.60
C GLU A 471 19.29 15.68 18.18
N VAL A 472 18.99 14.39 18.10
CA VAL A 472 18.54 13.73 16.87
C VAL A 472 17.03 13.47 16.95
N VAL A 473 16.32 13.76 15.85
CA VAL A 473 14.88 13.51 15.73
C VAL A 473 14.65 12.46 14.64
N LEU A 474 14.13 11.31 15.03
CA LEU A 474 13.78 10.24 14.11
C LEU A 474 12.38 10.46 13.54
N SER A 475 12.30 10.57 12.22
CA SER A 475 11.08 10.78 11.43
C SER A 475 11.08 9.89 10.17
N ALA A 476 11.71 8.72 10.24
CA ALA A 476 11.89 7.79 9.12
C ALA A 476 10.62 6.95 8.81
N GLY A 477 9.53 7.19 9.54
CA GLY A 477 8.26 6.51 9.40
C GLY A 477 8.16 5.22 10.21
N THR A 478 6.94 4.69 10.27
CA THR A 478 6.53 3.56 11.12
C THR A 478 7.41 2.32 10.97
N PHE A 479 7.93 2.02 9.78
CA PHE A 479 8.74 0.82 9.60
C PHE A 479 10.22 1.04 9.92
N LEU A 480 10.76 2.25 9.71
CA LEU A 480 12.21 2.46 9.75
C LEU A 480 12.70 3.13 11.03
N SER A 481 11.93 4.06 11.62
CA SER A 481 12.27 4.66 12.92
C SER A 481 12.54 3.62 14.03
N PRO A 482 11.71 2.57 14.24
CA PRO A 482 12.04 1.53 15.23
C PRO A 482 13.32 0.76 14.87
N THR A 483 13.59 0.53 13.59
CA THR A 483 14.78 -0.23 13.15
C THR A 483 16.08 0.54 13.39
N ILE A 484 16.03 1.87 13.28
CA ILE A 484 17.17 2.73 13.62
C ILE A 484 17.43 2.64 15.13
N LEU A 485 16.39 2.69 15.98
CA LEU A 485 16.54 2.49 17.43
C LEU A 485 17.12 1.11 17.75
N GLN A 486 16.60 0.05 17.13
CA GLN A 486 17.05 -1.33 17.32
C GLN A 486 18.53 -1.52 16.93
N ARG A 487 18.96 -1.04 15.75
CA ARG A 487 20.39 -1.06 15.35
C ARG A 487 21.27 -0.17 16.23
N SER A 488 20.68 0.84 16.88
CA SER A 488 21.35 1.69 17.86
C SER A 488 21.36 1.08 19.26
N GLY A 489 20.87 -0.15 19.46
CA GLY A 489 20.89 -0.82 20.76
C GLY A 489 19.79 -0.38 21.73
N VAL A 490 18.71 0.21 21.24
CA VAL A 490 17.50 0.52 22.01
C VAL A 490 16.37 -0.40 21.54
N GLY A 491 15.94 -1.32 22.40
CA GLY A 491 14.89 -2.29 22.07
C GLY A 491 14.93 -3.53 22.97
N ASN A 492 14.33 -4.64 22.54
CA ASN A 492 14.35 -5.89 23.29
C ASN A 492 15.79 -6.45 23.36
N ALA A 493 16.47 -6.29 24.50
CA ALA A 493 17.88 -6.59 24.65
C ALA A 493 18.23 -8.05 24.31
N ALA A 494 17.42 -9.02 24.75
CA ALA A 494 17.66 -10.42 24.45
C ALA A 494 17.56 -10.70 22.94
N ARG A 495 16.55 -10.10 22.28
CA ARG A 495 16.35 -10.24 20.84
C ARG A 495 17.45 -9.55 20.03
N LEU A 496 17.84 -8.34 20.42
CA LEU A 496 18.92 -7.58 19.76
C LEU A 496 20.27 -8.30 19.89
N ALA A 497 20.58 -8.84 21.06
CA ALA A 497 21.80 -9.61 21.29
C ALA A 497 21.83 -10.87 20.41
N ALA A 498 20.70 -11.58 20.30
CA ALA A 498 20.57 -12.74 19.43
C ALA A 498 20.74 -12.41 17.94
N LEU A 499 20.42 -11.18 17.53
CA LEU A 499 20.62 -10.67 16.17
C LEU A 499 22.02 -10.06 15.95
N GLY A 500 22.90 -10.07 16.97
CA GLY A 500 24.27 -9.59 16.85
C GLY A 500 24.49 -8.10 17.08
N VAL A 501 23.50 -7.38 17.63
CA VAL A 501 23.67 -5.99 18.07
C VAL A 501 24.54 -5.97 19.32
N LYS A 502 25.72 -5.35 19.24
CA LYS A 502 26.72 -5.35 20.33
C LYS A 502 26.47 -4.29 21.39
N ASP A 503 26.18 -3.06 20.97
CA ASP A 503 26.11 -1.88 21.85
C ASP A 503 24.69 -1.63 22.36
N ILE A 504 24.12 -2.59 23.10
CA ILE A 504 22.77 -2.45 23.67
C ILE A 504 22.82 -1.47 24.85
N VAL A 505 22.13 -0.34 24.71
CA VAL A 505 22.17 0.75 25.69
C VAL A 505 20.91 0.85 26.54
N TYR A 506 19.78 0.31 26.07
CA TYR A 506 18.52 0.33 26.82
C TYR A 506 17.60 -0.81 26.42
N ASN A 507 17.11 -1.56 27.41
CA ASN A 507 16.15 -2.63 27.21
C ASN A 507 14.72 -2.07 27.24
N ASN A 508 14.07 -2.05 26.08
CA ASN A 508 12.66 -1.72 25.94
C ASN A 508 11.99 -2.67 24.95
N THR A 509 11.15 -3.58 25.46
CA THR A 509 10.47 -4.59 24.64
C THR A 509 9.38 -4.02 23.74
N GLU A 510 8.96 -2.76 23.94
CA GLU A 510 7.90 -2.11 23.17
C GLU A 510 8.39 -1.52 21.84
N VAL A 511 9.72 -1.38 21.63
CA VAL A 511 10.28 -0.87 20.37
C VAL A 511 9.97 -1.83 19.22
N GLY A 512 9.28 -1.33 18.20
CA GLY A 512 8.80 -2.10 17.06
C GLY A 512 7.48 -2.82 17.27
N GLN A 513 6.86 -2.75 18.46
CA GLN A 513 5.57 -3.39 18.76
C GLN A 513 4.37 -2.51 18.37
N ASN A 514 3.15 -3.00 18.56
CA ASN A 514 1.91 -2.22 18.34
C ASN A 514 1.75 -1.66 16.91
N MET A 515 2.35 -2.29 15.90
CA MET A 515 2.13 -1.90 14.51
C MET A 515 0.64 -2.04 14.20
N GLN A 516 0.04 -0.96 13.70
CA GLN A 516 -1.37 -0.85 13.34
C GLN A 516 -1.52 -0.30 11.94
N ASN A 517 -2.68 -0.51 11.31
CA ASN A 517 -3.01 0.03 10.01
C ASN A 517 -4.53 0.07 9.82
N HIS A 518 -5.01 0.57 8.69
CA HIS A 518 -6.39 0.45 8.24
C HIS A 518 -6.55 -0.61 7.16
N TYR A 519 -7.79 -1.03 6.95
CA TYR A 519 -8.15 -2.14 6.09
C TYR A 519 -9.41 -1.85 5.30
N GLY A 520 -9.42 -2.16 4.00
CA GLY A 520 -10.58 -1.98 3.12
C GLY A 520 -11.37 -3.27 2.90
N ALA A 521 -12.62 -3.31 3.37
CA ALA A 521 -13.64 -4.28 2.96
C ALA A 521 -14.39 -3.74 1.72
N GLN A 522 -13.88 -4.10 0.54
CA GLN A 522 -14.36 -3.54 -0.73
C GLN A 522 -15.64 -4.21 -1.22
N MET A 523 -16.51 -3.40 -1.84
CA MET A 523 -17.69 -3.86 -2.56
C MET A 523 -17.74 -3.21 -3.94
N VAL A 524 -18.15 -3.97 -4.95
CA VAL A 524 -18.37 -3.52 -6.31
C VAL A 524 -19.81 -3.83 -6.67
N GLY A 525 -20.52 -2.80 -7.12
CA GLY A 525 -21.88 -2.92 -7.60
C GLY A 525 -22.02 -2.51 -9.06
N VAL A 526 -23.17 -2.85 -9.61
CA VAL A 526 -23.55 -2.58 -11.00
C VAL A 526 -24.99 -2.06 -11.04
N ALA A 527 -25.26 -1.14 -11.96
CA ALA A 527 -26.62 -0.73 -12.28
C ALA A 527 -27.23 -1.71 -13.32
N ASN A 528 -28.45 -2.18 -13.05
CA ASN A 528 -29.20 -3.14 -13.86
C ASN A 528 -30.56 -2.57 -14.26
N GLY A 529 -30.91 -2.65 -15.55
CA GLY A 529 -32.18 -2.13 -16.06
C GLY A 529 -32.01 -1.34 -17.35
N ASN A 530 -32.79 -0.29 -17.52
CA ASN A 530 -32.79 0.55 -18.71
C ASN A 530 -31.44 1.27 -18.88
N LEU A 531 -30.71 0.96 -19.97
CA LEU A 531 -29.37 1.50 -20.22
C LEU A 531 -29.38 3.02 -20.46
N THR A 532 -30.42 3.58 -21.06
CA THR A 532 -30.53 5.02 -21.30
C THR A 532 -30.63 5.79 -19.98
N ASP A 533 -31.45 5.30 -19.05
CA ASP A 533 -31.59 5.89 -17.72
C ASP A 533 -30.30 5.77 -16.92
N ILE A 534 -29.64 4.61 -16.97
CA ILE A 534 -28.32 4.40 -16.37
C ILE A 534 -27.32 5.41 -16.94
N SER A 535 -27.16 5.47 -18.26
CA SER A 535 -26.22 6.40 -18.89
C SER A 535 -26.47 7.85 -18.50
N LYS A 536 -27.74 8.31 -18.46
CA LYS A 536 -28.08 9.66 -18.01
C LYS A 536 -27.73 9.90 -16.54
N TYR A 537 -28.05 8.94 -15.67
CA TYR A 537 -27.81 9.06 -14.23
C TYR A 537 -26.32 9.08 -13.88
N TRP A 538 -25.50 8.32 -14.61
CA TRP A 538 -24.08 8.13 -14.30
C TRP A 538 -23.12 9.01 -15.12
N ALA A 539 -23.56 9.66 -16.20
CA ALA A 539 -22.71 10.39 -17.15
C ALA A 539 -21.67 11.31 -16.48
N ASP A 540 -22.14 12.19 -15.57
CA ASP A 540 -21.26 13.15 -14.90
C ASP A 540 -20.42 12.52 -13.77
N PHE A 541 -20.91 11.42 -13.18
CA PHE A 541 -20.24 10.72 -12.08
C PHE A 541 -18.97 10.01 -12.55
N VAL A 542 -18.97 9.52 -13.80
CA VAL A 542 -17.82 8.83 -14.42
C VAL A 542 -16.82 9.83 -15.02
N SER A 543 -17.25 11.04 -15.41
CA SER A 543 -16.41 12.02 -16.12
C SER A 543 -15.48 12.85 -15.21
N THR A 544 -14.18 12.95 -15.52
CA THR A 544 -13.18 13.74 -14.79
C THR A 544 -13.20 15.23 -15.18
N TRP A 545 -14.26 15.95 -14.84
CA TRP A 545 -14.32 17.40 -15.08
C TRP A 545 -13.34 18.17 -14.17
N PRO A 546 -12.85 19.34 -14.62
CA PRO A 546 -12.23 20.31 -13.73
C PRO A 546 -13.11 20.59 -12.50
N GLY A 547 -12.58 20.36 -11.30
CA GLY A 547 -13.31 20.57 -10.03
C GLY A 547 -14.14 19.39 -9.52
N LEU A 548 -14.18 18.26 -10.24
CA LEU A 548 -14.74 16.99 -9.76
C LEU A 548 -13.57 16.05 -9.41
N GLY A 549 -13.10 16.11 -8.16
CA GLY A 549 -12.01 15.25 -7.68
C GLY A 549 -12.34 13.75 -7.80
N PRO A 550 -11.34 12.86 -7.76
CA PRO A 550 -11.53 11.42 -8.04
C PRO A 550 -12.46 10.72 -7.02
N TYR A 551 -12.58 11.25 -5.81
CA TYR A 551 -13.34 10.63 -4.71
C TYR A 551 -14.67 11.32 -4.43
N ARG A 552 -15.70 10.86 -5.15
CA ARG A 552 -16.99 11.54 -5.30
C ARG A 552 -17.84 11.62 -4.04
N SER A 553 -18.06 10.56 -3.28
CA SER A 553 -18.87 10.65 -2.05
C SER A 553 -18.34 9.73 -0.97
N GLY A 554 -18.80 9.94 0.26
CA GLY A 554 -18.43 9.06 1.35
C GLY A 554 -19.15 9.35 2.65
N ALA A 555 -18.72 8.63 3.66
CA ALA A 555 -19.18 8.79 5.03
C ALA A 555 -18.10 8.39 6.02
N PHE A 556 -18.13 9.02 7.19
CA PHE A 556 -17.51 8.49 8.40
C PHE A 556 -18.61 7.90 9.26
N PHE A 557 -18.67 6.57 9.33
CA PHE A 557 -19.66 5.88 10.14
C PHE A 557 -19.12 5.56 11.53
N GLY A 558 -20.03 5.62 12.51
CA GLY A 558 -19.83 5.12 13.86
C GLY A 558 -20.15 3.63 13.97
N TRP A 559 -20.18 3.13 15.20
CA TRP A 559 -20.51 1.73 15.48
C TRP A 559 -21.95 1.42 15.08
N ASN A 560 -22.16 0.30 14.41
CA ASN A 560 -23.49 -0.24 14.20
C ASN A 560 -24.08 -0.70 15.55
N LYS A 561 -25.38 -0.46 15.77
CA LYS A 561 -26.07 -0.83 17.02
C LYS A 561 -25.97 -2.33 17.37
N TYR A 562 -25.81 -3.20 16.37
CA TYR A 562 -25.70 -4.66 16.50
C TYR A 562 -24.25 -5.17 16.58
N ASP A 563 -23.23 -4.29 16.58
CA ASP A 563 -21.86 -4.73 16.77
C ASP A 563 -21.63 -5.14 18.25
N PRO A 564 -21.28 -6.42 18.54
CA PRO A 564 -21.10 -6.89 19.91
C PRO A 564 -19.86 -6.29 20.60
N ASN A 565 -18.94 -5.70 19.85
CA ASN A 565 -17.72 -5.08 20.38
C ASN A 565 -17.87 -3.55 20.54
N ARG A 566 -19.06 -2.99 20.27
CA ARG A 566 -19.34 -1.56 20.45
C ARG A 566 -19.07 -1.13 21.89
N PRO A 567 -18.20 -0.14 22.13
CA PRO A 567 -18.02 0.42 23.46
C PRO A 567 -19.21 1.31 23.83
N GLN A 568 -19.47 1.45 25.13
CA GLN A 568 -20.27 2.56 25.62
C GLN A 568 -19.48 3.85 25.38
N GLN A 569 -20.05 4.82 24.66
CA GLN A 569 -19.35 6.08 24.38
C GLN A 569 -19.98 7.25 25.13
N SER A 570 -19.12 8.19 25.49
CA SER A 570 -19.47 9.51 26.02
C SER A 570 -18.81 10.57 25.16
N GLY A 571 -19.42 11.76 25.04
CA GLY A 571 -18.88 12.83 24.19
C GLY A 571 -19.01 12.54 22.69
N ALA A 572 -17.97 12.87 21.91
CA ALA A 572 -17.98 12.66 20.45
C ALA A 572 -18.11 11.17 20.09
N SER A 573 -18.78 10.85 18.99
CA SER A 573 -18.87 9.47 18.50
C SER A 573 -17.51 8.99 17.98
N GLN A 574 -17.14 7.74 18.21
CA GLN A 574 -15.96 7.15 17.55
C GLN A 574 -16.26 6.84 16.07
N ARG A 575 -15.39 7.27 15.14
CA ARG A 575 -15.41 6.78 13.76
C ARG A 575 -14.81 5.37 13.70
N VAL A 576 -15.48 4.46 13.02
CA VAL A 576 -15.00 3.08 12.82
C VAL A 576 -14.87 2.69 11.35
N LEU A 577 -15.67 3.32 10.47
CA LEU A 577 -15.55 3.17 9.03
C LEU A 577 -15.38 4.54 8.37
N GLN A 578 -14.45 4.59 7.42
CA GLN A 578 -14.37 5.63 6.41
C GLN A 578 -14.77 4.99 5.08
N THR A 579 -15.96 5.31 4.60
CA THR A 579 -16.56 4.74 3.41
C THR A 579 -16.46 5.70 2.24
N TYR A 580 -16.12 5.17 1.07
CA TYR A 580 -16.02 5.91 -0.19
C TYR A 580 -16.95 5.31 -1.23
N PHE A 581 -17.73 6.14 -1.92
CA PHE A 581 -18.57 5.76 -3.05
C PHE A 581 -18.03 6.42 -4.33
N THR A 582 -17.62 5.58 -5.28
CA THR A 582 -16.90 6.01 -6.49
C THR A 582 -17.41 5.28 -7.74
N ALA A 583 -17.20 5.89 -8.90
CA ALA A 583 -17.51 5.28 -10.19
C ALA A 583 -16.50 4.18 -10.55
N GLY A 584 -16.94 3.18 -11.31
CA GLY A 584 -16.08 2.13 -11.85
C GLY A 584 -15.75 1.03 -10.85
N VAL A 585 -14.80 0.17 -11.25
CA VAL A 585 -14.30 -0.97 -10.47
C VAL A 585 -12.91 -0.62 -9.94
N ASN A 586 -12.84 -0.19 -8.68
CA ASN A 586 -11.62 0.35 -8.07
C ASN A 586 -11.14 -0.53 -6.92
N GLY A 587 -9.96 -1.13 -7.07
CA GLY A 587 -9.27 -1.80 -5.99
C GLY A 587 -9.36 -3.34 -5.89
N PRO A 588 -10.39 -4.05 -6.42
CA PRO A 588 -10.34 -5.50 -6.41
C PRO A 588 -9.12 -6.02 -7.17
N SER A 589 -8.53 -7.11 -6.66
CA SER A 589 -7.40 -7.76 -7.34
C SER A 589 -7.81 -8.29 -8.71
N ALA A 590 -6.87 -8.46 -9.64
CA ALA A 590 -7.14 -9.07 -10.95
C ALA A 590 -7.82 -10.45 -10.81
N ALA A 591 -7.40 -11.24 -9.82
CA ALA A 591 -8.03 -12.52 -9.50
C ALA A 591 -9.48 -12.36 -9.05
N SER A 592 -9.77 -11.37 -8.20
CA SER A 592 -11.14 -11.07 -7.75
C SER A 592 -12.00 -10.54 -8.90
N GLN A 593 -11.45 -9.68 -9.77
CA GLN A 593 -12.15 -9.22 -10.96
C GLN A 593 -12.52 -10.38 -11.89
N ALA A 594 -11.59 -11.31 -12.14
CA ALA A 594 -11.87 -12.51 -12.92
C ALA A 594 -12.92 -13.42 -12.23
N THR A 595 -12.81 -13.63 -10.92
CA THR A 595 -13.70 -14.50 -10.13
C THR A 595 -15.15 -14.00 -10.14
N PHE A 596 -15.34 -12.69 -10.02
CA PHE A 596 -16.67 -12.07 -10.00
C PHE A 596 -17.10 -11.52 -11.36
N ASN A 597 -16.34 -11.81 -12.43
CA ASN A 597 -16.59 -11.31 -13.78
C ASN A 597 -16.79 -9.79 -13.85
N LEU A 598 -15.95 -9.05 -13.13
CA LEU A 598 -15.97 -7.59 -13.06
C LEU A 598 -15.16 -7.02 -14.22
N SER A 599 -15.75 -6.10 -14.99
CA SER A 599 -15.04 -5.36 -16.04
C SER A 599 -14.64 -3.97 -15.53
N PRO A 600 -13.35 -3.59 -15.57
CA PRO A 600 -12.89 -2.23 -15.28
C PRO A 600 -13.53 -1.16 -16.17
N ALA A 601 -13.93 -1.52 -17.40
CA ALA A 601 -14.50 -0.62 -18.39
C ALA A 601 -16.04 -0.48 -18.30
N ALA A 602 -16.68 -1.10 -17.29
CA ALA A 602 -18.12 -1.04 -17.17
C ALA A 602 -18.59 0.35 -16.68
N SER A 603 -19.11 1.15 -17.62
CA SER A 603 -19.67 2.50 -17.40
C SER A 603 -20.87 2.57 -16.44
N ARG A 604 -21.33 1.42 -15.95
CA ARG A 604 -22.46 1.24 -15.02
C ARG A 604 -22.05 0.65 -13.67
N SER A 605 -20.75 0.47 -13.45
CA SER A 605 -20.22 -0.06 -12.20
C SER A 605 -19.91 1.06 -11.22
N PHE A 606 -19.98 0.73 -9.94
CA PHE A 606 -19.54 1.59 -8.85
C PHE A 606 -18.79 0.76 -7.82
N THR A 607 -17.96 1.41 -7.02
CA THR A 607 -17.24 0.80 -5.92
C THR A 607 -17.58 1.52 -4.63
N ILE A 608 -17.92 0.73 -3.61
CA ILE A 608 -17.93 1.15 -2.21
C ILE A 608 -16.69 0.58 -1.52
N ASN A 609 -15.76 1.44 -1.13
CA ASN A 609 -14.60 1.02 -0.36
C ASN A 609 -14.82 1.37 1.11
N ASN A 610 -15.00 0.34 1.96
CA ASN A 610 -15.17 0.51 3.39
C ASN A 610 -13.83 0.36 4.10
N CYS A 611 -13.16 1.48 4.36
CA CYS A 611 -11.93 1.49 5.13
C CYS A 611 -12.25 1.43 6.62
N ILE A 612 -12.01 0.28 7.25
CA ILE A 612 -12.08 0.10 8.70
C ILE A 612 -10.92 0.86 9.33
N VAL A 613 -11.24 1.93 10.06
CA VAL A 613 -10.27 2.84 10.69
C VAL A 613 -10.00 2.53 12.16
N TYR A 614 -10.61 1.47 12.69
CA TYR A 614 -10.35 0.97 14.03
C TYR A 614 -10.25 -0.55 14.01
N LEU A 615 -9.03 -1.08 14.04
CA LEU A 615 -8.75 -2.52 14.06
C LEU A 615 -8.22 -2.95 15.42
N SER A 616 -8.58 -4.16 15.86
CA SER A 616 -8.02 -4.78 17.06
C SER A 616 -6.65 -5.41 16.80
N SER A 617 -6.33 -5.74 15.55
CA SER A 617 -5.08 -6.39 15.16
C SER A 617 -3.86 -5.53 15.47
N ARG A 618 -2.80 -6.20 15.97
CA ARG A 618 -1.49 -5.62 16.25
C ARG A 618 -0.41 -6.44 15.58
N GLY A 619 0.63 -5.76 15.15
CA GLY A 619 1.80 -6.36 14.53
C GLY A 619 3.11 -5.85 15.12
N THR A 620 4.20 -6.28 14.51
CA THR A 620 5.56 -5.97 14.94
C THR A 620 6.48 -5.66 13.77
N VAL A 621 7.55 -4.91 14.05
CA VAL A 621 8.65 -4.58 13.14
C VAL A 621 9.97 -4.84 13.85
N GLU A 622 10.80 -5.69 13.24
CA GLU A 622 12.12 -6.04 13.76
C GLU A 622 13.18 -5.90 12.66
N ILE A 623 14.38 -5.45 13.03
CA ILE A 623 15.55 -5.50 12.15
C ILE A 623 15.79 -6.94 11.66
N ALA A 624 16.13 -7.08 10.39
CA ALA A 624 16.60 -8.33 9.82
C ALA A 624 18.14 -8.44 9.84
N ASP A 625 18.83 -7.30 9.74
CA ASP A 625 20.29 -7.20 9.81
C ASP A 625 20.71 -6.09 10.80
N PRO A 626 21.67 -6.35 11.72
CA PRO A 626 22.13 -5.37 12.70
C PRO A 626 23.08 -4.30 12.12
N SER A 627 23.61 -4.51 10.92
CA SER A 627 24.71 -3.74 10.32
C SER A 627 24.34 -3.02 9.03
N ASP A 628 23.46 -3.61 8.22
CA ASP A 628 23.08 -3.09 6.91
C ASP A 628 21.66 -2.47 6.94
N PRO A 629 21.52 -1.14 6.86
CA PRO A 629 20.21 -0.48 6.85
C PRO A 629 19.46 -0.62 5.53
N SER A 630 20.06 -1.18 4.48
CA SER A 630 19.39 -1.46 3.21
C SER A 630 18.56 -2.75 3.26
N VAL A 631 18.84 -3.64 4.22
CA VAL A 631 18.05 -4.83 4.45
C VAL A 631 16.73 -4.44 5.11
N LEU A 632 15.63 -4.77 4.43
CA LEU A 632 14.29 -4.47 4.91
C LEU A 632 13.96 -5.20 6.23
N PRO A 633 13.17 -4.60 7.12
CA PRO A 633 12.81 -5.23 8.37
C PRO A 633 11.85 -6.41 8.18
N ASN A 634 11.86 -7.31 9.17
CA ASN A 634 10.82 -8.31 9.35
C ASN A 634 9.56 -7.64 9.90
N MET A 635 8.44 -7.78 9.20
CA MET A 635 7.17 -7.15 9.59
C MET A 635 6.07 -8.20 9.69
N PHE A 636 5.45 -8.33 10.87
CA PHE A 636 4.41 -9.32 11.14
C PHE A 636 3.10 -8.64 11.46
N TYR A 637 1.99 -9.03 10.82
CA TYR A 637 0.66 -8.54 11.14
C TYR A 637 -0.43 -9.48 10.67
N GLN A 638 -1.23 -9.98 11.60
CA GLN A 638 -2.39 -10.81 11.31
C GLN A 638 -3.65 -9.96 11.23
N LEU A 639 -4.32 -9.98 10.08
CA LEU A 639 -5.42 -9.06 9.79
C LEU A 639 -6.78 -9.57 10.24
N LEU A 640 -7.13 -10.82 9.94
CA LEU A 640 -8.47 -11.39 10.19
C LEU A 640 -8.38 -12.68 11.00
N PRO A 641 -7.83 -12.63 12.23
CA PRO A 641 -7.68 -13.83 13.06
C PRO A 641 -9.03 -14.51 13.31
N THR A 642 -9.00 -15.83 13.40
CA THR A 642 -10.17 -16.68 13.67
C THR A 642 -10.06 -17.34 15.03
N TYR A 643 -11.18 -17.47 15.73
CA TYR A 643 -11.28 -18.14 17.00
C TYR A 643 -11.26 -19.67 16.82
N THR A 644 -10.45 -20.35 17.62
CA THR A 644 -10.46 -21.81 17.68
C THR A 644 -11.42 -22.27 18.78
N PHE A 645 -12.53 -22.88 18.38
CA PHE A 645 -13.54 -23.40 19.30
C PHE A 645 -13.00 -24.55 20.17
N ASN A 646 -13.27 -24.49 21.48
CA ASN A 646 -12.97 -25.55 22.42
C ASN A 646 -14.25 -26.34 22.74
N ALA A 647 -14.35 -27.55 22.18
CA ALA A 647 -15.50 -28.44 22.39
C ALA A 647 -15.66 -28.93 23.84
N SER A 648 -14.64 -28.80 24.68
CA SER A 648 -14.71 -29.14 26.11
C SER A 648 -15.38 -28.06 26.97
N LEU A 649 -15.62 -26.87 26.42
CA LEU A 649 -16.29 -25.76 27.11
C LEU A 649 -17.68 -25.51 26.50
N PRO A 650 -18.66 -25.03 27.29
CA PRO A 650 -19.94 -24.60 26.73
C PRO A 650 -19.77 -23.52 25.65
N ALA A 651 -20.54 -23.59 24.56
CA ALA A 651 -20.53 -22.58 23.51
C ALA A 651 -20.81 -21.15 24.04
N ALA A 652 -21.77 -21.05 24.96
CA ALA A 652 -22.19 -19.78 25.56
C ALA A 652 -21.06 -19.03 26.29
N SER A 653 -20.10 -19.75 26.89
CA SER A 653 -18.97 -19.11 27.59
C SER A 653 -17.86 -18.64 26.66
N GLN A 654 -17.91 -19.02 25.37
CA GLN A 654 -16.87 -18.72 24.38
C GLN A 654 -17.24 -17.54 23.48
N TYR A 655 -18.53 -17.16 23.38
CA TYR A 655 -18.99 -16.10 22.47
C TYR A 655 -18.26 -14.77 22.61
N ALA A 656 -18.06 -14.30 23.85
CA ALA A 656 -17.39 -13.02 24.08
C ALA A 656 -15.91 -13.05 23.65
N ALA A 657 -15.21 -14.14 23.93
CA ALA A 657 -13.82 -14.33 23.51
C ALA A 657 -13.72 -14.42 21.98
N ALA A 658 -14.62 -15.18 21.35
CA ALA A 658 -14.69 -15.33 19.91
C ALA A 658 -15.00 -13.99 19.22
N ALA A 659 -15.99 -13.23 19.71
CA ALA A 659 -16.35 -11.92 19.15
C ALA A 659 -15.19 -10.91 19.24
N LYS A 660 -14.41 -10.94 20.33
CA LYS A 660 -13.25 -10.06 20.49
C LYS A 660 -12.08 -10.45 19.59
N ILE A 661 -11.80 -11.74 19.47
CA ILE A 661 -10.74 -12.25 18.57
C ILE A 661 -11.11 -11.95 17.11
N GLU A 662 -12.36 -12.19 16.72
CA GLU A 662 -12.85 -12.00 15.35
C GLU A 662 -13.44 -10.59 15.11
N GLN A 663 -13.07 -9.59 15.92
CA GLN A 663 -13.62 -8.23 15.81
C GLN A 663 -13.49 -7.67 14.39
N ASN A 664 -12.33 -7.82 13.74
CA ASN A 664 -12.13 -7.28 12.40
C ASN A 664 -13.01 -8.00 11.34
N ILE A 665 -13.34 -9.27 11.56
CA ILE A 665 -14.27 -10.03 10.71
C ILE A 665 -15.69 -9.48 10.89
N ILE A 666 -16.13 -9.31 12.15
CA ILE A 666 -17.42 -8.73 12.50
C ILE A 666 -17.56 -7.34 11.89
N MET A 667 -16.55 -6.48 12.02
CA MET A 667 -16.56 -5.14 11.43
C MET A 667 -16.60 -5.17 9.89
N SER A 668 -16.00 -6.17 9.24
CA SER A 668 -16.11 -6.34 7.78
C SER A 668 -17.54 -6.68 7.37
N LEU A 669 -18.23 -7.55 8.12
CA LEU A 669 -19.64 -7.87 7.88
C LEU A 669 -20.54 -6.66 8.15
N MET A 670 -20.29 -5.91 9.23
CA MET A 670 -21.03 -4.67 9.51
C MET A 670 -20.83 -3.62 8.41
N ALA A 671 -19.62 -3.49 7.86
CA ALA A 671 -19.38 -2.61 6.72
C ALA A 671 -20.21 -3.00 5.48
N TYR A 672 -20.34 -4.31 5.19
CA TYR A 672 -21.21 -4.81 4.12
C TYR A 672 -22.69 -4.53 4.41
N TYR A 673 -23.14 -4.76 5.65
CA TYR A 673 -24.49 -4.44 6.09
C TYR A 673 -24.81 -2.95 5.88
N GLN A 674 -23.95 -2.05 6.35
CA GLN A 674 -24.17 -0.60 6.32
C GLN A 674 -24.19 -0.07 4.87
N SER A 675 -23.28 -0.58 4.03
CA SER A 675 -23.24 -0.24 2.60
C SER A 675 -24.48 -0.70 1.86
N TYR A 676 -24.98 -1.90 2.19
CA TYR A 676 -26.21 -2.43 1.60
C TYR A 676 -27.45 -1.65 2.03
N ASP A 677 -27.53 -1.24 3.29
CA ASP A 677 -28.61 -0.39 3.80
C ASP A 677 -28.69 0.94 3.02
N MET A 678 -27.54 1.58 2.80
CA MET A 678 -27.43 2.79 1.98
C MET A 678 -27.88 2.56 0.52
N ILE A 679 -27.38 1.51 -0.14
CA ILE A 679 -27.73 1.21 -1.54
C ILE A 679 -29.21 0.87 -1.71
N ARG A 680 -29.81 0.17 -0.75
CA ARG A 680 -31.26 -0.11 -0.79
C ARG A 680 -32.10 1.15 -0.68
N GLU A 681 -31.73 2.08 0.20
CA GLU A 681 -32.42 3.36 0.31
C GLU A 681 -32.22 4.19 -0.98
N MET A 682 -31.02 4.18 -1.58
CA MET A 682 -30.77 4.77 -2.90
C MET A 682 -31.67 4.18 -3.99
N ASN A 683 -31.88 2.85 -4.02
CA ASN A 683 -32.80 2.23 -4.98
C ASN A 683 -34.23 2.75 -4.84
N SER A 684 -34.71 3.01 -3.62
CA SER A 684 -36.02 3.62 -3.38
C SER A 684 -36.09 5.05 -3.93
N ILE A 685 -35.02 5.82 -3.73
CA ILE A 685 -34.91 7.21 -4.23
C ILE A 685 -34.86 7.25 -5.77
N ILE A 686 -34.02 6.43 -6.39
CA ILE A 686 -33.86 6.32 -7.85
C ILE A 686 -35.22 5.99 -8.49
N LYS A 687 -35.95 5.03 -7.91
CA LYS A 687 -37.31 4.68 -8.36
C LYS A 687 -38.27 5.86 -8.22
N ALA A 688 -38.24 6.58 -7.10
CA ALA A 688 -39.09 7.74 -6.86
C ALA A 688 -38.80 8.91 -7.83
N GLN A 689 -37.55 9.03 -8.29
CA GLN A 689 -37.13 9.98 -9.33
C GLN A 689 -37.57 9.57 -10.76
N GLY A 690 -38.17 8.39 -10.92
CA GLY A 690 -38.70 7.92 -12.21
C GLY A 690 -37.70 7.18 -13.10
N TYR A 691 -36.51 6.85 -12.59
CA TYR A 691 -35.53 6.06 -13.35
C TYR A 691 -35.86 4.56 -13.29
N ASN A 692 -35.74 3.87 -14.43
CA ASN A 692 -36.06 2.45 -14.56
C ASN A 692 -34.82 1.54 -14.51
N PHE A 693 -34.10 1.59 -13.39
CA PHE A 693 -33.00 0.67 -13.09
C PHE A 693 -32.84 0.51 -11.57
N THR A 694 -32.06 -0.49 -11.16
CA THR A 694 -31.66 -0.73 -9.77
C THR A 694 -30.16 -0.93 -9.65
N LEU A 695 -29.63 -0.68 -8.47
CA LEU A 695 -28.26 -0.95 -8.05
C LEU A 695 -28.22 -2.28 -7.31
N SER A 696 -27.24 -3.13 -7.61
CA SER A 696 -26.98 -4.38 -6.88
C SER A 696 -25.48 -4.67 -6.81
N PHE A 697 -25.05 -5.47 -5.84
CA PHE A 697 -23.65 -5.87 -5.70
C PHE A 697 -23.29 -7.06 -6.58
N ALA A 698 -22.17 -6.93 -7.29
CA ALA A 698 -21.52 -8.02 -8.01
C ALA A 698 -20.41 -8.67 -7.15
N MET A 699 -19.79 -7.90 -6.25
CA MET A 699 -18.83 -8.40 -5.26
C MET A 699 -18.99 -7.64 -3.94
N PRO A 700 -19.14 -8.31 -2.79
CA PRO A 700 -19.61 -9.68 -2.67
C PRO A 700 -20.97 -9.89 -3.40
N LEU A 701 -21.41 -11.14 -3.55
CA LEU A 701 -22.66 -11.42 -4.27
C LEU A 701 -23.85 -10.78 -3.55
N GLU A 702 -24.72 -10.11 -4.31
CA GLU A 702 -25.95 -9.47 -3.82
C GLU A 702 -26.75 -10.37 -2.87
N ASN A 703 -26.93 -11.66 -3.21
CA ASN A 703 -27.70 -12.59 -2.40
C ASN A 703 -27.09 -12.81 -1.01
N ASP A 704 -25.76 -12.91 -0.91
CA ASP A 704 -25.08 -13.10 0.38
C ASP A 704 -25.22 -11.83 1.25
N VAL A 705 -25.02 -10.65 0.66
CA VAL A 705 -25.12 -9.37 1.37
C VAL A 705 -26.56 -9.08 1.81
N ALA A 706 -27.55 -9.37 0.94
CA ALA A 706 -28.96 -9.22 1.26
C ALA A 706 -29.39 -10.20 2.37
N THR A 707 -28.87 -11.43 2.35
CA THR A 707 -29.10 -12.44 3.39
C THR A 707 -28.48 -12.00 4.72
N LEU A 708 -27.26 -11.46 4.70
CA LEU A 708 -26.64 -10.86 5.87
C LEU A 708 -27.52 -9.75 6.44
N TRP A 709 -27.96 -8.79 5.61
CA TRP A 709 -28.77 -7.67 6.07
C TRP A 709 -30.07 -8.13 6.75
N LYS A 710 -30.82 -9.03 6.10
CA LYS A 710 -32.07 -9.58 6.65
C LYS A 710 -31.84 -10.36 7.95
N GLY A 711 -30.80 -11.18 7.99
CA GLY A 711 -30.51 -11.99 9.17
C GLY A 711 -30.03 -11.18 10.36
N VAL A 712 -29.25 -10.12 10.15
CA VAL A 712 -28.84 -9.18 11.22
C VAL A 712 -30.07 -8.48 11.81
N GLU A 713 -30.99 -7.98 10.98
CA GLU A 713 -32.24 -7.38 11.46
C GLU A 713 -33.11 -8.37 12.24
N ARG A 714 -33.22 -9.62 11.75
CA ARG A 714 -34.04 -10.66 12.37
C ARG A 714 -33.47 -11.17 13.68
N LEU A 715 -32.17 -11.42 13.74
CA LEU A 715 -31.49 -12.00 14.92
C LEU A 715 -31.09 -10.94 15.94
N GLY A 716 -31.06 -9.67 15.56
CA GLY A 716 -30.72 -8.55 16.44
C GLY A 716 -29.32 -8.69 17.03
N ALA A 717 -29.16 -8.38 18.31
CA ALA A 717 -27.86 -8.39 19.00
C ALA A 717 -27.13 -9.75 18.97
N ASP A 718 -27.84 -10.85 18.67
CA ASP A 718 -27.30 -12.20 18.67
C ASP A 718 -26.87 -12.71 17.29
N TRP A 719 -26.98 -11.89 16.24
CA TRP A 719 -26.68 -12.29 14.85
C TRP A 719 -25.32 -12.97 14.69
N PHE A 720 -24.30 -12.43 15.37
CA PHE A 720 -22.91 -12.88 15.23
C PHE A 720 -22.73 -14.32 15.74
N LYS A 721 -23.57 -14.78 16.67
CA LYS A 721 -23.55 -16.17 17.15
C LYS A 721 -23.84 -17.17 16.02
N MET A 722 -24.61 -16.75 15.01
CA MET A 722 -24.95 -17.59 13.85
C MET A 722 -23.93 -17.51 12.72
N MET A 723 -22.89 -16.67 12.82
CA MET A 723 -21.80 -16.66 11.85
C MET A 723 -20.84 -17.85 12.03
N TRP A 724 -20.80 -18.42 13.24
CA TRP A 724 -19.92 -19.53 13.57
C TRP A 724 -20.53 -20.89 13.24
N SER A 725 -19.82 -21.69 12.45
CA SER A 725 -20.26 -23.03 12.04
C SER A 725 -20.46 -23.99 13.21
N TRP A 726 -19.71 -23.83 14.31
CA TRP A 726 -19.85 -24.65 15.51
C TRP A 726 -21.15 -24.38 16.30
N ASN A 727 -21.86 -23.30 15.99
CA ASN A 727 -23.17 -23.01 16.56
C ASN A 727 -24.34 -23.46 15.63
N VAL A 728 -24.02 -23.95 14.43
CA VAL A 728 -24.99 -24.49 13.46
C VAL A 728 -25.04 -26.00 13.58
N ASN A 729 -26.23 -26.57 13.75
CA ASN A 729 -26.42 -28.00 13.95
C ASN A 729 -27.71 -28.51 13.25
N ALA A 730 -28.08 -29.78 13.50
CA ALA A 730 -29.23 -30.40 12.86
C ALA A 730 -30.56 -29.68 13.16
N SER A 731 -30.75 -29.14 14.37
CA SER A 731 -31.98 -28.42 14.77
C SER A 731 -32.01 -26.94 14.36
N THR A 732 -30.90 -26.39 13.87
CA THR A 732 -30.85 -25.03 13.31
C THR A 732 -31.78 -24.91 12.09
N SER A 733 -32.54 -23.82 12.01
CA SER A 733 -33.48 -23.56 10.93
C SER A 733 -32.79 -23.49 9.56
N ALA A 734 -33.53 -23.75 8.49
CA ALA A 734 -32.99 -23.61 7.12
C ALA A 734 -32.55 -22.17 6.82
N GLU A 735 -33.28 -21.19 7.37
CA GLU A 735 -32.96 -19.77 7.22
C GLU A 735 -31.66 -19.40 7.93
N ASP A 736 -31.43 -19.88 9.15
CA ASP A 736 -30.18 -19.62 9.89
C ASP A 736 -28.98 -20.35 9.27
N LYS A 737 -29.19 -21.54 8.68
CA LYS A 737 -28.16 -22.23 7.89
C LYS A 737 -27.78 -21.43 6.63
N ALA A 738 -28.76 -20.86 5.94
CA ALA A 738 -28.51 -19.98 4.80
C ALA A 738 -27.77 -18.69 5.23
N PHE A 739 -28.17 -18.10 6.36
CA PHE A 739 -27.47 -16.95 6.94
C PHE A 739 -26.01 -17.27 7.29
N ASN A 740 -25.76 -18.41 7.95
CA ASN A 740 -24.39 -18.85 8.25
C ASN A 740 -23.55 -19.02 6.98
N THR A 741 -24.13 -19.63 5.94
CA THR A 741 -23.47 -19.81 4.64
C THR A 741 -23.11 -18.46 4.01
N ALA A 742 -24.04 -17.51 4.01
CA ALA A 742 -23.79 -16.15 3.53
C ALA A 742 -22.65 -15.47 4.32
N CYS A 743 -22.65 -15.56 5.65
CA CYS A 743 -21.56 -15.06 6.48
C CYS A 743 -20.21 -15.67 6.09
N ILE A 744 -20.12 -16.99 5.91
CA ILE A 744 -18.89 -17.69 5.49
C ILE A 744 -18.41 -17.17 4.12
N ASN A 745 -19.31 -17.04 3.14
CA ASN A 745 -18.98 -16.51 1.82
C ASN A 745 -18.40 -15.09 1.91
N LEU A 746 -19.06 -14.21 2.67
CA LEU A 746 -18.63 -12.83 2.86
C LEU A 746 -17.28 -12.72 3.59
N ILE A 747 -17.04 -13.60 4.57
CA ILE A 747 -15.74 -13.70 5.27
C ILE A 747 -14.64 -14.13 4.30
N ASN A 748 -14.91 -15.09 3.41
CA ASN A 748 -13.96 -15.51 2.39
C ASN A 748 -13.64 -14.36 1.41
N VAL A 749 -14.64 -13.57 1.02
CA VAL A 749 -14.42 -12.38 0.17
C VAL A 749 -13.57 -11.34 0.90
N ALA A 750 -13.87 -11.04 2.18
CA ALA A 750 -13.05 -10.14 2.99
C ALA A 750 -11.58 -10.63 3.10
N LYS A 751 -11.36 -11.94 3.28
CA LYS A 751 -10.02 -12.51 3.35
C LYS A 751 -9.27 -12.52 2.01
N ALA A 752 -9.97 -12.77 0.91
CA ALA A 752 -9.34 -12.89 -0.42
C ALA A 752 -9.18 -11.55 -1.14
N ASN A 753 -10.17 -10.66 -1.01
CA ASN A 753 -10.18 -9.34 -1.64
C ASN A 753 -10.11 -8.24 -0.60
N ASN A 754 -8.92 -8.09 -0.01
CA ASN A 754 -8.62 -6.98 0.87
C ASN A 754 -7.53 -6.09 0.31
N TYR A 755 -7.66 -4.81 0.63
CA TYR A 755 -6.59 -3.84 0.48
C TYR A 755 -6.20 -3.34 1.86
N ARG A 756 -4.89 -3.34 2.14
CA ARG A 756 -4.34 -2.68 3.32
C ARG A 756 -4.01 -1.26 2.97
N ALA A 757 -4.50 -0.31 3.77
CA ALA A 757 -4.14 1.07 3.57
C ALA A 757 -2.63 1.28 3.79
N SER A 758 -2.09 2.35 3.23
CA SER A 758 -0.74 2.82 3.56
C SER A 758 -0.79 3.78 4.76
N HIS A 759 -1.44 3.35 5.85
CA HIS A 759 -1.72 4.14 7.06
C HIS A 759 -1.08 3.53 8.32
N GLN A 760 0.07 2.90 8.15
CA GLN A 760 0.81 2.23 9.22
C GLN A 760 1.22 3.18 10.36
N VAL A 761 1.00 2.78 11.62
CA VAL A 761 1.38 3.56 12.82
C VAL A 761 1.88 2.67 13.98
N GLY A 762 2.39 3.30 15.05
CA GLY A 762 2.43 2.72 16.41
C GLY A 762 3.69 1.99 16.86
N THR A 763 4.69 1.82 15.98
CA THR A 763 5.89 1.04 16.28
C THR A 763 6.86 1.63 17.30
N ASN A 764 6.69 2.90 17.69
CA ASN A 764 7.38 3.57 18.78
C ASN A 764 6.37 4.31 19.69
N THR A 765 5.29 3.62 20.05
CA THR A 765 4.12 4.19 20.74
C THR A 765 4.50 5.13 21.89
N ILE A 766 3.86 6.30 21.92
CA ILE A 766 3.95 7.29 23.00
C ILE A 766 3.58 6.66 24.35
N MET A 767 4.26 7.08 25.42
CA MET A 767 4.20 6.49 26.78
C MET A 767 4.72 5.06 26.90
N LYS A 768 5.21 4.44 25.83
CA LYS A 768 5.81 3.10 25.82
C LYS A 768 7.26 3.09 25.35
N VAL A 769 7.55 3.81 24.28
CA VAL A 769 8.89 3.95 23.68
C VAL A 769 9.44 5.36 23.84
N VAL A 770 8.55 6.35 23.70
CA VAL A 770 8.85 7.76 23.97
C VAL A 770 7.97 8.28 25.11
N ASP A 771 8.40 9.29 25.82
CA ASP A 771 7.54 10.02 26.75
C ASP A 771 6.56 10.96 26.03
N ASP A 772 5.75 11.69 26.79
CA ASP A 772 4.76 12.62 26.24
C ASP A 772 5.36 13.86 25.56
N ARG A 773 6.67 14.07 25.72
CA ARG A 773 7.48 15.07 24.99
C ARG A 773 8.26 14.45 23.83
N LEU A 774 7.97 13.21 23.47
CA LEU A 774 8.55 12.46 22.35
C LEU A 774 10.01 12.04 22.54
N ARG A 775 10.56 12.14 23.75
CA ARG A 775 11.94 11.73 24.07
C ARG A 775 11.99 10.22 24.25
N VAL A 776 12.96 9.56 23.62
CA VAL A 776 13.13 8.10 23.73
C VAL A 776 13.50 7.74 25.17
N LEU A 777 12.74 6.80 25.75
CA LEU A 777 12.96 6.38 27.13
C LEU A 777 14.33 5.73 27.31
N GLY A 778 14.98 5.99 28.44
CA GLY A 778 16.25 5.37 28.83
C GLY A 778 17.52 5.95 28.20
N VAL A 779 17.39 6.84 27.22
CA VAL A 779 18.51 7.51 26.55
C VAL A 779 18.29 9.02 26.49
N LYS A 780 19.34 9.78 26.19
CA LYS A 780 19.26 11.25 26.06
C LYS A 780 19.61 11.70 24.64
N GLY A 781 19.06 12.85 24.23
CA GLY A 781 19.35 13.48 22.94
C GLY A 781 18.69 12.82 21.74
N VAL A 782 17.65 11.99 21.95
CA VAL A 782 16.89 11.33 20.87
C VAL A 782 15.40 11.55 21.06
N ARG A 783 14.72 11.95 19.98
CA ARG A 783 13.25 11.96 19.89
C ARG A 783 12.77 11.13 18.71
N VAL A 784 11.50 10.73 18.75
CA VAL A 784 10.79 10.19 17.59
C VAL A 784 9.59 11.07 17.28
N ALA A 785 9.51 11.60 16.07
CA ALA A 785 8.47 12.51 15.62
C ALA A 785 7.96 12.08 14.25
N ASP A 786 7.23 10.97 14.21
CA ASP A 786 6.48 10.49 13.03
C ASP A 786 5.35 9.55 13.47
N GLN A 787 4.64 8.95 12.51
CA GLN A 787 3.51 8.05 12.78
C GLN A 787 3.83 6.82 13.65
N SER A 788 5.09 6.48 13.87
CA SER A 788 5.44 5.40 14.80
C SER A 788 5.02 5.71 16.24
N ILE A 789 4.86 6.98 16.64
CA ILE A 789 4.46 7.30 18.02
C ILE A 789 2.97 7.11 18.31
N SER A 790 2.12 7.03 17.27
CA SER A 790 0.67 7.07 17.45
C SER A 790 0.17 5.80 18.17
N PRO A 791 -0.51 5.91 19.33
CA PRO A 791 -0.98 4.75 20.11
C PRO A 791 -2.08 3.97 19.38
N VAL A 792 -2.89 4.68 18.60
CA VAL A 792 -3.86 4.16 17.64
C VAL A 792 -3.80 5.04 16.38
N PRO A 793 -4.21 4.53 15.21
CA PRO A 793 -4.36 5.35 14.02
C PRO A 793 -5.34 6.52 14.23
N ALA A 794 -5.16 7.60 13.48
CA ALA A 794 -6.19 8.63 13.36
C ALA A 794 -7.46 8.00 12.76
N ALA A 795 -8.64 8.54 13.10
CA ALA A 795 -9.91 7.98 12.62
C ALA A 795 -10.21 8.45 11.17
N GLY A 796 -9.29 8.13 10.26
CA GLY A 796 -9.24 8.57 8.87
C GLY A 796 -7.86 8.37 8.22
N ASN A 797 -7.61 8.97 7.06
CA ASN A 797 -6.27 8.96 6.46
C ASN A 797 -5.22 9.58 7.41
N THR A 798 -4.00 9.05 7.41
CA THR A 798 -2.95 9.42 8.40
C THR A 798 -1.98 10.51 7.94
N ALA A 799 -2.21 11.14 6.78
CA ALA A 799 -1.34 12.23 6.33
C ALA A 799 -1.38 13.41 7.31
N PHE A 800 -2.59 13.87 7.67
CA PHE A 800 -2.78 14.99 8.58
C PHE A 800 -2.15 14.77 9.96
N SER A 801 -2.35 13.59 10.56
CA SER A 801 -1.75 13.31 11.87
C SER A 801 -0.23 13.30 11.82
N ALA A 802 0.40 13.03 10.67
CA ALA A 802 1.85 13.17 10.52
C ALA A 802 2.27 14.65 10.50
N PHE A 803 1.47 15.52 9.87
CA PHE A 803 1.69 16.98 9.87
C PHE A 803 1.62 17.51 11.30
N LEU A 804 0.56 17.11 12.02
CA LEU A 804 0.30 17.48 13.40
C LEU A 804 1.41 17.05 14.35
N ILE A 805 1.88 15.80 14.25
CA ILE A 805 2.99 15.28 15.06
C ILE A 805 4.25 16.12 14.81
N GLY A 806 4.56 16.45 13.57
CA GLY A 806 5.71 17.30 13.22
C GLY A 806 5.63 18.70 13.82
N ALA A 807 4.48 19.36 13.68
CA ALA A 807 4.25 20.70 14.20
C ALA A 807 4.36 20.75 15.74
N ARG A 808 3.73 19.78 16.42
CA ARG A 808 3.80 19.66 17.88
C ARG A 808 5.20 19.29 18.36
N ALA A 809 5.93 18.43 17.64
CA ALA A 809 7.31 18.09 17.97
C ALA A 809 8.22 19.32 17.91
N ALA A 810 8.11 20.14 16.85
CA ALA A 810 8.87 21.38 16.73
C ALA A 810 8.61 22.34 17.89
N GLU A 811 7.34 22.50 18.30
CA GLU A 811 6.97 23.29 19.47
C GLU A 811 7.61 22.77 20.76
N LEU A 812 7.48 21.46 21.03
CA LEU A 812 8.02 20.83 22.24
C LEU A 812 9.55 20.95 22.32
N ILE A 813 10.26 20.77 21.19
CA ILE A 813 11.71 20.92 21.12
C ILE A 813 12.11 22.37 21.43
N ARG A 814 11.38 23.36 20.91
CA ARG A 814 11.66 24.77 21.22
C ARG A 814 11.45 25.07 22.70
N GLN A 815 10.34 24.60 23.29
CA GLN A 815 10.08 24.80 24.72
C GLN A 815 11.16 24.18 25.61
N ASP A 816 11.72 23.03 25.22
CA ASP A 816 12.78 22.37 25.99
C ASP A 816 14.17 23.03 25.84
N ASN A 817 14.34 23.89 24.83
CA ASN A 817 15.63 24.50 24.47
C ASN A 817 15.61 26.04 24.51
N GLN A 818 14.50 26.63 25.00
CA GLN A 818 14.42 28.02 25.46
C GLN A 818 15.02 28.09 26.86
#